data_AF-A0A0M3JWN9-F1
#
_entry.id   AF-A0A0M3JWN9-F1
#
_cell.length_a   1.000
_cell.length_b   1.000
_cell.length_c   1.000
_cell.angle_alpha   90.00
_cell.angle_beta   90.00
_cell.angle_gamma   90.00
#
_symmetry.space_group_name_H-M   'P 1'
#
loop_
_entity.id
_entity.type
_entity.pdbx_description
1 polymer ?
#
loop_
_entity_poly.entity_id
_entity_poly.type
_entity_poly.pdbx_seq_one_letter_code
_entity_poly.pdbx_strand_id
1 'polypeptide(L)'
;MDEILRLVENLPSIPVDADNIKVIETPEQFYNTLIAKTSVNNFFLKNLTKSARKRIALSTLYLGNGKLEENLIDELDKALDRCPGMELNILLDYLRGTRDGEKSSAAILRRLLPRARIHLFHTPYLRGILKSIIPQRTNEVVGLQHMKLYIFDDSIVISGANLSESYFTNRQDRYILIENVPELAQFWVGIIDAVCSCSFKLQPDGGIDTSERCAIHPFKGALKEYENQLRARLFEVLKCEGKKNVNKIESDTRIYPLIQMGMFRVNQEYDFLKELFASQDTSSKIILTSGYFNLIGDYEHLITKRGKYSMDVIYASPQANGFYKGSGLSGYIPSLYVLVSETFFGIKRQQVELFEYERDGWTYHAKGLWVQSTKSPFCATLVGSSNYGQEHVRLLEWSGWVEASTFLRPDHMVPRWDKMSHRRYNPLRDEWVIVAANRLQRPWQGATESGSGSGFMPSTTVNPLAPGGHRANGQITPHYTSTFVFQNDFPALRDNADEEYSEGIANQLYRSHSIKGTCRVMCYHPNSDLSMAQMSHEQLEAVIDMWIEQMNELEKKYEWIQIFENRGALVGCSNAHPHGQLWASDYLPTYPAKEYSTQKTYHQQTGKIMLMEVVEEELRKRERLVVENDEWIVVVPFWATWPFETLLLPIKHSTSLNKISKEQKRCLADIMKKLVIKYDNLFKCAFPFSMGWKSAPTGRFLSENRDFWTLHAVYLPPLLRSASVKKFIAGYELVAEPQRDILPEKAAEMLREQNESVHFTEHIQSRSTPISS
;
A
#
# COMPACT_ATOMS: atom_id res chain seq x y z
N MET A 1 23.57 -12.01 -18.67
CA MET A 1 22.48 -12.46 -17.80
C MET A 1 23.12 -13.21 -16.65
N ASP A 2 22.86 -12.79 -15.41
CA ASP A 2 23.44 -13.37 -14.19
C ASP A 2 23.24 -14.91 -14.21
N GLU A 3 24.25 -15.70 -13.81
CA GLU A 3 24.22 -17.18 -13.88
C GLU A 3 23.00 -17.74 -13.15
N ILE A 4 22.62 -17.09 -12.04
CA ILE A 4 21.45 -17.42 -11.22
C ILE A 4 20.13 -17.19 -11.98
N LEU A 5 20.07 -16.26 -12.93
CA LEU A 5 18.85 -16.01 -13.74
C LEU A 5 18.54 -17.19 -14.67
N ARG A 6 19.56 -17.93 -15.13
CA ARG A 6 19.38 -19.10 -15.99
C ARG A 6 18.75 -20.28 -15.25
N LEU A 7 18.94 -20.36 -13.93
CA LEU A 7 18.43 -21.46 -13.09
C LEU A 7 16.90 -21.52 -13.07
N VAL A 8 16.24 -20.39 -13.32
CA VAL A 8 14.77 -20.28 -13.26
C VAL A 8 14.11 -20.23 -14.64
N GLU A 9 14.86 -20.15 -15.74
CA GLU A 9 14.30 -20.01 -17.09
C GLU A 9 13.41 -21.19 -17.51
N ASN A 10 13.71 -22.39 -17.00
CA ASN A 10 12.99 -23.61 -17.34
C ASN A 10 11.97 -24.04 -16.28
N LEU A 11 11.82 -23.26 -15.19
CA LEU A 11 10.88 -23.56 -14.14
C LEU A 11 9.49 -22.98 -14.46
N PRO A 12 8.39 -23.69 -14.13
CA PRO A 12 7.06 -23.12 -14.20
C PRO A 12 6.98 -21.84 -13.34
N SER A 13 6.50 -20.77 -13.95
CA SER A 13 6.40 -19.45 -13.32
C SER A 13 4.98 -18.92 -13.39
N ILE A 14 4.54 -18.19 -12.38
CA ILE A 14 3.28 -17.46 -12.35
C ILE A 14 3.61 -15.96 -12.28
N PRO A 15 3.19 -15.14 -13.26
CA PRO A 15 3.37 -13.69 -13.23
C PRO A 15 2.43 -13.05 -12.19
N VAL A 16 2.96 -12.12 -11.40
CA VAL A 16 2.25 -11.42 -10.31
C VAL A 16 2.76 -9.98 -10.21
N ASP A 17 1.88 -9.04 -9.94
CA ASP A 17 2.27 -7.64 -9.68
C ASP A 17 2.80 -7.48 -8.25
N ALA A 18 3.88 -6.74 -8.05
CA ALA A 18 4.56 -6.59 -6.77
C ALA A 18 3.65 -5.99 -5.67
N ASP A 19 2.64 -5.22 -6.05
CA ASP A 19 1.65 -4.63 -5.14
C ASP A 19 0.72 -5.70 -4.51
N ASN A 20 0.61 -6.86 -5.15
CA ASN A 20 -0.10 -8.02 -4.61
C ASN A 20 0.75 -8.81 -3.61
N ILE A 21 2.03 -8.48 -3.42
CA ILE A 21 2.95 -9.21 -2.53
C ILE A 21 3.29 -8.34 -1.31
N LYS A 22 2.88 -8.81 -0.13
CA LYS A 22 3.07 -8.12 1.16
C LYS A 22 3.94 -8.95 2.10
N VAL A 23 5.02 -8.36 2.59
CA VAL A 23 5.85 -8.93 3.66
C VAL A 23 5.20 -8.59 4.99
N ILE A 24 4.95 -9.60 5.81
CA ILE A 24 4.46 -9.43 7.19
C ILE A 24 5.67 -9.53 8.12
N GLU A 25 5.84 -8.55 9.00
CA GLU A 25 7.10 -8.35 9.73
C GLU A 25 7.11 -9.05 11.10
N THR A 26 5.96 -9.12 11.76
CA THR A 26 5.86 -9.63 13.14
C THR A 26 4.90 -10.83 13.27
N PRO A 27 5.11 -11.72 14.26
CA PRO A 27 4.17 -12.79 14.61
C PRO A 27 2.74 -12.30 14.88
N GLU A 28 2.62 -11.15 15.56
CA GLU A 28 1.34 -10.53 15.86
C GLU A 28 0.62 -10.07 14.58
N GLN A 29 1.34 -9.44 13.64
CA GLN A 29 0.77 -9.07 12.34
C GLN A 29 0.37 -10.30 11.53
N PHE A 30 1.12 -11.40 11.62
CA PHE A 30 0.77 -12.67 10.97
C PHE A 30 -0.55 -13.20 11.50
N TYR A 31 -0.69 -13.32 12.82
CA TYR A 31 -1.94 -13.73 13.46
C TYR A 31 -3.11 -12.81 13.11
N ASN A 32 -2.91 -11.49 13.17
CA ASN A 32 -3.94 -10.50 12.84
C ASN A 32 -4.34 -10.56 11.36
N THR A 33 -3.42 -10.83 10.44
CA THR A 33 -3.75 -11.02 9.02
C THR A 33 -4.68 -12.23 8.82
N LEU A 34 -4.48 -13.30 9.60
CA LEU A 34 -5.36 -14.46 9.55
C LEU A 34 -6.77 -14.13 10.08
N ILE A 35 -6.91 -13.39 11.20
CA ILE A 35 -8.17 -13.34 11.96
C ILE A 35 -8.67 -11.99 12.52
N ALA A 36 -8.03 -10.85 12.26
CA ALA A 36 -8.25 -9.62 13.07
C ALA A 36 -9.70 -9.14 13.22
N LYS A 37 -10.12 -8.93 14.48
CA LYS A 37 -11.37 -8.31 14.94
C LYS A 37 -11.25 -6.81 15.27
N THR A 38 -10.04 -6.27 15.44
CA THR A 38 -9.81 -4.90 15.91
C THR A 38 -8.55 -4.31 15.29
N SER A 39 -8.63 -3.03 14.90
CA SER A 39 -7.53 -2.23 14.39
C SER A 39 -6.49 -1.99 15.50
N VAL A 40 -5.24 -2.32 15.23
CA VAL A 40 -4.10 -1.93 16.08
C VAL A 40 -3.15 -1.09 15.22
N ASN A 41 -2.84 0.11 15.70
CA ASN A 41 -1.79 1.00 15.17
C ASN A 41 -1.90 1.43 13.69
N ASN A 42 -3.07 1.91 13.25
CA ASN A 42 -3.24 2.59 11.95
C ASN A 42 -2.82 1.77 10.71
N PHE A 43 -2.72 0.44 10.81
CA PHE A 43 -2.47 -0.43 9.68
C PHE A 43 -3.75 -1.21 9.33
N PHE A 44 -4.35 -0.91 8.18
CA PHE A 44 -5.49 -1.67 7.65
C PHE A 44 -4.99 -3.05 7.17
N LEU A 45 -4.73 -3.99 8.09
CA LEU A 45 -4.54 -5.39 7.74
C LEU A 45 -5.90 -6.01 7.39
N LYS A 46 -5.99 -6.61 6.20
CA LYS A 46 -7.16 -7.36 5.76
C LYS A 46 -7.27 -8.65 6.58
N ASN A 47 -8.39 -8.85 7.27
CA ASN A 47 -8.71 -10.12 7.91
C ASN A 47 -9.11 -11.13 6.82
N LEU A 48 -8.24 -12.08 6.52
CA LEU A 48 -8.43 -13.04 5.43
C LEU A 48 -9.58 -14.03 5.72
N THR A 49 -9.69 -14.55 6.95
CA THR A 49 -10.79 -15.45 7.33
C THR A 49 -12.16 -14.78 7.22
N LYS A 50 -12.24 -13.50 7.57
CA LYS A 50 -13.48 -12.71 7.42
C LYS A 50 -13.78 -12.35 5.98
N SER A 51 -12.76 -12.21 5.13
CA SER A 51 -12.90 -11.81 3.74
C SER A 51 -13.21 -12.97 2.79
N ALA A 52 -12.81 -14.19 3.16
CA ALA A 52 -13.07 -15.39 2.38
C ALA A 52 -14.57 -15.63 2.17
N ARG A 53 -14.94 -16.10 0.97
CA ARG A 53 -16.32 -16.36 0.56
C ARG A 53 -16.53 -17.74 -0.05
N LYS A 54 -15.50 -18.33 -0.68
CA LYS A 54 -15.63 -19.59 -1.43
C LYS A 54 -14.87 -20.74 -0.77
N ARG A 55 -13.60 -20.54 -0.42
CA ARG A 55 -12.73 -21.60 0.12
C ARG A 55 -11.70 -21.08 1.12
N ILE A 56 -11.38 -21.94 2.08
CA ILE A 56 -10.23 -21.81 2.96
C ILE A 56 -9.50 -23.17 2.96
N ALA A 57 -8.22 -23.17 2.62
CA ALA A 57 -7.37 -24.36 2.69
C ALA A 57 -6.13 -24.07 3.56
N LEU A 58 -6.00 -24.79 4.66
CA LEU A 58 -4.90 -24.62 5.62
C LEU A 58 -4.06 -25.90 5.65
N SER A 59 -2.77 -25.78 5.41
CA SER A 59 -1.80 -26.84 5.64
C SER A 59 -0.80 -26.37 6.69
N THR A 60 -0.60 -27.14 7.75
CA THR A 60 0.37 -26.83 8.80
C THR A 60 0.85 -28.11 9.48
N LEU A 61 2.01 -28.12 10.13
CA LEU A 61 2.50 -29.35 10.79
C LEU A 61 1.57 -29.74 11.95
N TYR A 62 1.20 -28.74 12.76
CA TYR A 62 0.24 -28.87 13.85
C TYR A 62 -0.39 -27.51 14.14
N LEU A 63 -1.52 -27.55 14.84
CA LEU A 63 -2.18 -26.38 15.43
C LEU A 63 -2.07 -26.49 16.95
N GLY A 64 -1.82 -25.41 17.68
CA GLY A 64 -1.76 -25.49 19.15
C GLY A 64 -3.13 -25.78 19.78
N ASN A 65 -3.22 -25.63 21.10
CA ASN A 65 -4.47 -25.77 21.85
C ASN A 65 -4.68 -24.61 22.83
N GLY A 66 -3.96 -23.50 22.61
CA GLY A 66 -4.01 -22.30 23.42
C GLY A 66 -5.15 -21.36 23.01
N LYS A 67 -5.19 -20.20 23.68
CA LYS A 67 -6.27 -19.23 23.53
C LYS A 67 -6.31 -18.60 22.14
N LEU A 68 -5.15 -18.37 21.52
CA LEU A 68 -5.06 -17.75 20.20
C LEU A 68 -5.55 -18.71 19.10
N GLU A 69 -5.28 -20.00 19.26
CA GLU A 69 -5.75 -21.07 18.39
C GLU A 69 -7.26 -21.28 18.51
N GLU A 70 -7.81 -21.25 19.72
CA GLU A 70 -9.26 -21.22 19.94
C GLU A 70 -9.92 -20.07 19.19
N ASN A 71 -9.34 -18.86 19.28
CA ASN A 71 -9.87 -17.69 18.60
C ASN A 71 -9.83 -17.84 17.06
N LEU A 72 -8.77 -18.43 16.52
CA LEU A 72 -8.68 -18.74 15.10
C LEU A 72 -9.77 -19.72 14.66
N ILE A 73 -9.99 -20.78 15.44
CA ILE A 73 -11.05 -21.76 15.18
C ILE A 73 -12.44 -21.10 15.25
N ASP A 74 -12.68 -20.23 16.24
CA ASP A 74 -13.93 -19.49 16.36
C ASP A 74 -14.19 -18.59 15.13
N GLU A 75 -13.15 -17.99 14.54
CA GLU A 75 -13.31 -17.18 13.34
C GLU A 75 -13.52 -18.01 12.07
N LEU A 76 -12.91 -19.20 11.98
CA LEU A 76 -13.19 -20.18 10.93
C LEU A 76 -14.64 -20.68 11.02
N ASP A 77 -15.13 -20.93 12.23
CA ASP A 77 -16.51 -21.37 12.47
C ASP A 77 -17.51 -20.29 12.04
N LYS A 78 -17.27 -19.03 12.42
CA LYS A 78 -18.07 -17.90 11.93
C LYS A 78 -17.99 -17.70 10.43
N ALA A 79 -16.87 -18.06 9.79
CA ALA A 79 -16.76 -18.00 8.34
C ALA A 79 -17.70 -19.02 7.68
N LEU A 80 -17.79 -20.23 8.24
CA LEU A 80 -18.76 -21.25 7.80
C LEU A 80 -20.21 -20.78 8.01
N ASP A 81 -20.51 -20.12 9.13
CA ASP A 81 -21.84 -19.54 9.37
C ASP A 81 -22.19 -18.44 8.38
N ARG A 82 -21.24 -17.54 8.07
CA ARG A 82 -21.43 -16.44 7.14
C ARG A 82 -21.63 -16.91 5.69
N CYS A 83 -21.06 -18.05 5.31
CA CYS A 83 -21.03 -18.54 3.94
C CYS A 83 -21.40 -20.03 3.91
N PRO A 84 -22.71 -20.38 3.86
CA PRO A 84 -23.21 -21.77 3.97
C PRO A 84 -22.75 -22.78 2.90
N GLY A 85 -21.93 -22.36 1.91
CA GLY A 85 -21.31 -23.22 0.90
C GLY A 85 -19.78 -23.15 0.86
N MET A 86 -19.15 -22.54 1.87
CA MET A 86 -17.70 -22.37 1.92
C MET A 86 -17.00 -23.71 2.14
N GLU A 87 -15.99 -24.00 1.31
CA GLU A 87 -15.15 -25.18 1.50
C GLU A 87 -14.03 -24.89 2.52
N LEU A 88 -14.05 -25.54 3.68
CA LEU A 88 -12.94 -25.50 4.65
C LEU A 88 -12.18 -26.83 4.65
N ASN A 89 -10.92 -26.84 4.21
CA ASN A 89 -10.03 -28.00 4.23
C ASN A 89 -8.79 -27.72 5.09
N ILE A 90 -8.51 -28.58 6.06
CA ILE A 90 -7.38 -28.45 6.98
C ILE A 90 -6.54 -29.72 6.90
N LEU A 91 -5.26 -29.60 6.59
CA LEU A 91 -4.28 -30.67 6.54
C LEU A 91 -3.27 -30.50 7.67
N LEU A 92 -3.14 -31.52 8.52
CA LEU A 92 -2.12 -31.63 9.56
C LEU A 92 -1.24 -32.86 9.32
N ASP A 93 -0.07 -32.89 9.96
CA ASP A 93 0.65 -34.14 10.17
C ASP A 93 -0.04 -34.98 11.26
N TYR A 94 -0.18 -36.28 11.03
CA TYR A 94 -0.87 -37.19 11.93
C TYR A 94 -0.18 -37.29 13.29
N LEU A 95 1.14 -37.42 13.34
CA LEU A 95 1.87 -37.63 14.59
C LEU A 95 1.89 -36.35 15.42
N ARG A 96 2.12 -35.21 14.78
CA ARG A 96 2.15 -33.91 15.48
C ARG A 96 0.76 -33.40 15.81
N GLY A 97 -0.21 -33.59 14.93
CA GLY A 97 -1.59 -33.13 15.08
C GLY A 97 -2.43 -33.93 16.08
N THR A 98 -2.05 -35.18 16.38
CA THR A 98 -2.73 -36.03 17.40
C THR A 98 -1.94 -36.15 18.71
N ARG A 99 -0.82 -35.43 18.84
CA ARG A 99 0.01 -35.43 20.04
C ARG A 99 -0.80 -34.94 21.25
N ASP A 100 -0.62 -35.58 22.40
CA ASP A 100 -1.29 -35.26 23.67
C ASP A 100 -2.81 -35.56 23.70
N GLY A 101 -3.30 -36.41 22.79
CA GLY A 101 -4.64 -37.02 22.88
C GLY A 101 -5.77 -35.99 22.81
N GLU A 102 -6.61 -35.92 23.84
CA GLU A 102 -7.74 -34.97 23.93
C GLU A 102 -7.31 -33.48 24.01
N LYS A 103 -6.02 -33.21 24.21
CA LYS A 103 -5.44 -31.87 24.15
C LYS A 103 -4.75 -31.58 22.81
N SER A 104 -4.95 -32.42 21.79
CA SER A 104 -4.28 -32.30 20.50
C SER A 104 -4.91 -31.27 19.56
N SER A 105 -4.19 -30.94 18.47
CA SER A 105 -4.72 -30.14 17.35
C SER A 105 -5.98 -30.77 16.75
N ALA A 106 -5.97 -32.10 16.60
CA ALA A 106 -7.10 -32.83 16.06
C ALA A 106 -8.33 -32.71 16.97
N ALA A 107 -8.15 -32.79 18.29
CA ALA A 107 -9.23 -32.69 19.26
C ALA A 107 -9.96 -31.34 19.19
N ILE A 108 -9.23 -30.21 19.20
CA ILE A 108 -9.85 -28.88 19.16
C ILE A 108 -10.54 -28.60 17.81
N LEU A 109 -10.02 -29.14 16.70
CA LEU A 109 -10.60 -28.97 15.37
C LEU A 109 -11.91 -29.75 15.16
N ARG A 110 -12.23 -30.74 16.00
CA ARG A 110 -13.53 -31.47 15.95
C ARG A 110 -14.74 -30.53 15.99
N ARG A 111 -14.60 -29.36 16.62
CA ARG A 111 -15.63 -28.32 16.70
C ARG A 111 -16.14 -27.84 15.33
N LEU A 112 -15.32 -27.97 14.28
CA LEU A 112 -15.65 -27.55 12.92
C LEU A 112 -16.33 -28.68 12.11
N LEU A 113 -16.36 -29.91 12.62
CA LEU A 113 -17.00 -31.04 11.94
C LEU A 113 -18.52 -31.05 12.15
N PRO A 114 -19.32 -31.53 11.18
CA PRO A 114 -18.92 -32.08 9.87
C PRO A 114 -18.75 -31.01 8.77
N ARG A 115 -18.84 -29.71 9.10
CA ARG A 115 -18.83 -28.60 8.14
C ARG A 115 -17.46 -28.39 7.47
N ALA A 116 -16.38 -28.75 8.15
CA ALA A 116 -15.01 -28.75 7.62
C ALA A 116 -14.54 -30.16 7.24
N ARG A 117 -13.49 -30.23 6.40
CA ARG A 117 -12.76 -31.46 6.10
C ARG A 117 -11.38 -31.39 6.74
N ILE A 118 -11.13 -32.23 7.74
CA ILE A 118 -9.85 -32.26 8.46
C ILE A 118 -9.12 -33.56 8.11
N HIS A 119 -7.90 -33.42 7.60
CA HIS A 119 -7.06 -34.52 7.16
C HIS A 119 -5.75 -34.60 7.96
N LEU A 120 -5.27 -35.82 8.18
CA LEU A 120 -4.08 -36.14 8.94
C LEU A 120 -3.14 -36.98 8.07
N PHE A 121 -2.07 -36.37 7.55
CA PHE A 121 -1.08 -37.08 6.74
C PHE A 121 -0.20 -37.96 7.62
N HIS A 122 -0.03 -39.22 7.25
CA HIS A 122 0.86 -40.14 7.95
C HIS A 122 1.97 -40.59 7.01
N THR A 123 3.23 -40.49 7.48
CA THR A 123 4.37 -40.99 6.71
C THR A 123 4.20 -42.49 6.41
N PRO A 124 4.39 -42.92 5.15
CA PRO A 124 4.32 -44.32 4.79
C PRO A 124 5.56 -45.10 5.24
N TYR A 125 6.60 -44.49 5.83
CA TYR A 125 7.76 -45.25 6.31
C TYR A 125 7.62 -45.75 7.75
N LEU A 126 6.68 -45.18 8.53
CA LEU A 126 6.39 -45.66 9.88
C LEU A 126 5.38 -46.82 9.85
N ARG A 127 5.87 -48.05 9.63
CA ARG A 127 5.06 -49.28 9.46
C ARG A 127 5.53 -50.45 10.34
N GLY A 128 4.65 -51.43 10.56
CA GLY A 128 4.99 -52.73 11.18
C GLY A 128 5.59 -52.62 12.58
N ILE A 129 6.58 -53.46 12.89
CA ILE A 129 7.30 -53.53 14.17
C ILE A 129 7.96 -52.18 14.52
N LEU A 130 8.41 -51.41 13.52
CA LEU A 130 9.01 -50.09 13.71
C LEU A 130 8.05 -49.11 14.42
N LYS A 131 6.76 -49.18 14.11
CA LYS A 131 5.70 -48.39 14.78
C LYS A 131 5.44 -48.85 16.22
N SER A 132 5.70 -50.13 16.52
CA SER A 132 5.43 -50.73 17.84
C SER A 132 6.59 -50.57 18.84
N ILE A 133 7.81 -50.30 18.37
CA ILE A 133 9.03 -50.26 19.21
C ILE A 133 9.52 -48.84 19.48
N ILE A 134 9.26 -47.87 18.58
CA ILE A 134 9.77 -46.50 18.74
C ILE A 134 8.85 -45.68 19.67
N PRO A 135 9.39 -45.02 20.73
CA PRO A 135 8.61 -44.13 21.59
C PRO A 135 7.87 -43.03 20.80
N GLN A 136 6.68 -42.63 21.26
CA GLN A 136 5.79 -41.72 20.51
C GLN A 136 6.45 -40.38 20.13
N ARG A 137 7.40 -39.88 20.91
CA ARG A 137 8.15 -38.64 20.66
C ARG A 137 9.32 -38.79 19.66
N THR A 138 9.79 -40.01 19.41
CA THR A 138 10.91 -40.30 18.48
C THR A 138 10.42 -40.81 17.11
N ASN A 139 9.12 -41.06 16.95
CA ASN A 139 8.48 -41.44 15.68
C ASN A 139 8.60 -40.39 14.57
N GLU A 140 8.98 -39.17 14.93
CA GLU A 140 9.04 -37.98 14.08
C GLU A 140 10.24 -37.96 13.14
N VAL A 141 11.29 -38.70 13.49
CA VAL A 141 12.54 -38.83 12.72
C VAL A 141 12.33 -39.61 11.40
N VAL A 142 11.22 -40.35 11.28
CA VAL A 142 10.91 -41.19 10.10
C VAL A 142 10.30 -40.39 8.93
N GLY A 143 10.06 -39.08 9.13
CA GLY A 143 9.57 -38.13 8.13
C GLY A 143 8.16 -37.60 8.44
N LEU A 144 7.95 -36.30 8.21
CA LEU A 144 6.71 -35.58 8.53
C LEU A 144 6.25 -34.73 7.33
N GLN A 145 4.95 -34.44 7.29
CA GLN A 145 4.45 -33.37 6.42
C GLN A 145 4.79 -32.01 7.03
N HIS A 146 5.40 -31.10 6.27
CA HIS A 146 5.92 -29.84 6.81
C HIS A 146 5.47 -28.58 6.07
N MET A 147 4.52 -28.65 5.12
CA MET A 147 4.00 -27.48 4.40
C MET A 147 3.19 -26.55 5.32
N LYS A 148 3.47 -25.24 5.24
CA LYS A 148 2.75 -24.15 5.91
C LYS A 148 2.18 -23.21 4.86
N LEU A 149 0.98 -23.53 4.40
CA LEU A 149 0.29 -22.82 3.33
C LEU A 149 -1.12 -22.47 3.83
N TYR A 150 -1.46 -21.19 3.80
CA TYR A 150 -2.74 -20.70 4.31
C TYR A 150 -3.47 -19.94 3.22
N ILE A 151 -4.47 -20.57 2.61
CA ILE A 151 -5.12 -20.09 1.39
C ILE A 151 -6.55 -19.65 1.73
N PHE A 152 -6.91 -18.47 1.27
CA PHE A 152 -8.21 -17.82 1.45
C PHE A 152 -8.69 -17.32 0.09
N ASP A 153 -9.61 -18.05 -0.54
CA ASP A 153 -10.02 -17.84 -1.93
C ASP A 153 -8.83 -17.80 -2.92
N ASP A 154 -8.44 -16.61 -3.35
CA ASP A 154 -7.37 -16.34 -4.31
C ASP A 154 -6.13 -15.69 -3.65
N SER A 155 -6.13 -15.56 -2.32
CA SER A 155 -5.00 -15.08 -1.54
C SER A 155 -4.31 -16.23 -0.81
N ILE A 156 -2.98 -16.17 -0.68
CA ILE A 156 -2.17 -17.17 0.03
C ILE A 156 -1.18 -16.50 0.97
N VAL A 157 -1.07 -17.02 2.19
CA VAL A 157 0.05 -16.75 3.09
C VAL A 157 1.00 -17.95 3.06
N ILE A 158 2.25 -17.68 2.68
CA ILE A 158 3.36 -18.64 2.67
C ILE A 158 4.30 -18.29 3.82
N SER A 159 4.65 -19.29 4.63
CA SER A 159 5.50 -19.10 5.82
C SER A 159 6.25 -20.38 6.21
N GLY A 160 7.20 -20.29 7.14
CA GLY A 160 7.71 -21.43 7.91
C GLY A 160 6.95 -21.68 9.22
N ALA A 161 6.08 -20.75 9.61
CA ALA A 161 5.40 -20.70 10.90
C ALA A 161 4.18 -21.62 10.98
N ASN A 162 4.05 -22.35 12.10
CA ASN A 162 2.84 -23.12 12.41
C ASN A 162 1.71 -22.24 12.94
N LEU A 163 0.49 -22.77 12.95
CA LEU A 163 -0.66 -22.11 13.58
C LEU A 163 -0.67 -22.37 15.10
N SER A 164 0.32 -21.84 15.81
CA SER A 164 0.40 -21.97 17.26
C SER A 164 0.87 -20.70 17.97
N GLU A 165 0.53 -20.55 19.25
CA GLU A 165 0.73 -19.37 20.07
C GLU A 165 2.14 -18.78 20.01
N SER A 166 3.18 -19.62 20.05
CA SER A 166 4.56 -19.14 19.92
C SER A 166 4.82 -18.41 18.59
N TYR A 167 4.27 -18.91 17.48
CA TYR A 167 4.35 -18.28 16.15
C TYR A 167 3.39 -17.10 15.98
N PHE A 168 2.50 -16.84 16.93
CA PHE A 168 1.64 -15.67 16.97
C PHE A 168 2.17 -14.56 17.88
N THR A 169 3.21 -14.85 18.67
CA THR A 169 3.69 -13.95 19.74
C THR A 169 5.16 -13.61 19.59
N ASN A 170 6.06 -14.53 19.95
CA ASN A 170 7.49 -14.24 20.14
C ASN A 170 8.43 -15.22 19.42
N ARG A 171 7.95 -15.94 18.41
CA ARG A 171 8.79 -16.73 17.50
C ARG A 171 8.87 -16.07 16.14
N GLN A 172 10.04 -15.52 15.83
CA GLN A 172 10.29 -14.87 14.54
C GLN A 172 10.40 -15.94 13.44
N ASP A 173 9.58 -15.78 12.40
CA ASP A 173 9.63 -16.54 11.16
C ASP A 173 9.48 -15.55 9.97
N ARG A 174 9.35 -16.06 8.76
CA ARG A 174 9.08 -15.27 7.55
C ARG A 174 7.65 -15.49 7.10
N TYR A 175 7.00 -14.42 6.68
CA TYR A 175 5.58 -14.41 6.35
C TYR A 175 5.38 -13.56 5.09
N ILE A 176 4.89 -14.18 4.02
CA ILE A 176 4.54 -13.47 2.78
C ILE A 176 3.08 -13.72 2.45
N LEU A 177 2.31 -12.64 2.36
CA LEU A 177 0.95 -12.63 1.83
C LEU A 177 1.01 -12.28 0.33
N ILE A 178 0.41 -13.13 -0.49
CA ILE A 178 0.22 -12.90 -1.93
C ILE A 178 -1.28 -12.82 -2.17
N GLU A 179 -1.79 -11.68 -2.62
CA GLU A 179 -3.22 -11.41 -2.76
C GLU A 179 -3.72 -11.51 -4.19
N ASN A 180 -4.95 -12.03 -4.35
CA ASN A 180 -5.69 -12.00 -5.61
C ASN A 180 -4.93 -12.65 -6.79
N VAL A 181 -4.28 -13.80 -6.55
CA VAL A 181 -3.60 -14.59 -7.58
C VAL A 181 -4.26 -15.98 -7.68
N PRO A 182 -5.35 -16.11 -8.45
CA PRO A 182 -6.15 -17.34 -8.52
C PRO A 182 -5.35 -18.56 -9.00
N GLU A 183 -4.40 -18.36 -9.92
CA GLU A 183 -3.57 -19.43 -10.48
C GLU A 183 -2.67 -20.05 -9.40
N LEU A 184 -1.95 -19.21 -8.65
CA LEU A 184 -1.10 -19.65 -7.54
C LEU A 184 -1.91 -20.30 -6.42
N ALA A 185 -3.06 -19.72 -6.06
CA ALA A 185 -3.95 -20.30 -5.06
C ALA A 185 -4.47 -21.67 -5.51
N GLN A 186 -4.89 -21.80 -6.78
CA GLN A 186 -5.37 -23.07 -7.33
C GLN A 186 -4.28 -24.14 -7.36
N PHE A 187 -3.05 -23.77 -7.72
CA PHE A 187 -1.90 -24.69 -7.69
C PHE A 187 -1.70 -25.29 -6.30
N TRP A 188 -1.57 -24.44 -5.27
CA TRP A 188 -1.32 -24.89 -3.91
C TRP A 188 -2.51 -25.63 -3.29
N VAL A 189 -3.75 -25.23 -3.61
CA VAL A 189 -4.96 -26.00 -3.24
C VAL A 189 -4.91 -27.39 -3.88
N GLY A 190 -4.48 -27.50 -5.13
CA GLY A 190 -4.31 -28.79 -5.81
C GLY A 190 -3.30 -29.70 -5.12
N ILE A 191 -2.15 -29.16 -4.70
CA ILE A 191 -1.14 -29.92 -3.94
C ILE A 191 -1.68 -30.37 -2.59
N ILE A 192 -2.34 -29.48 -1.83
CA ILE A 192 -2.97 -29.83 -0.55
C ILE A 192 -4.02 -30.93 -0.76
N ASP A 193 -4.88 -30.80 -1.78
CA ASP A 193 -5.91 -31.79 -2.09
C ASP A 193 -5.31 -33.16 -2.47
N ALA A 194 -4.25 -33.17 -3.27
CA ALA A 194 -3.53 -34.39 -3.61
C ALA A 194 -3.02 -35.12 -2.35
N VAL A 195 -2.44 -34.39 -1.39
CA VAL A 195 -1.99 -34.97 -0.11
C VAL A 195 -3.17 -35.41 0.76
N CYS A 196 -4.20 -34.56 0.94
CA CYS A 196 -5.41 -34.87 1.69
C CYS A 196 -6.10 -36.14 1.19
N SER A 197 -6.18 -36.32 -0.13
CA SER A 197 -6.81 -37.48 -0.77
C SER A 197 -6.12 -38.82 -0.47
N CYS A 198 -4.86 -38.78 0.00
CA CYS A 198 -4.09 -39.94 0.43
C CYS A 198 -3.92 -40.00 1.97
N SER A 199 -4.55 -39.09 2.71
CA SER A 199 -4.38 -38.95 4.16
C SER A 199 -5.53 -39.60 4.93
N PHE A 200 -5.39 -39.67 6.26
CA PHE A 200 -6.54 -39.97 7.10
C PHE A 200 -7.50 -38.77 7.19
N LYS A 201 -8.75 -39.02 7.53
CA LYS A 201 -9.81 -38.05 7.75
C LYS A 201 -10.29 -38.18 9.20
N LEU A 202 -10.40 -37.04 9.88
CA LEU A 202 -10.90 -36.97 11.25
C LEU A 202 -12.44 -36.99 11.24
N GLN A 203 -13.02 -37.82 12.11
CA GLN A 203 -14.47 -37.98 12.26
C GLN A 203 -15.02 -37.15 13.44
N PRO A 204 -16.32 -36.80 13.45
CA PRO A 204 -16.93 -36.03 14.53
C PRO A 204 -16.80 -36.68 15.92
N ASP A 205 -16.81 -38.01 15.99
CA ASP A 205 -16.64 -38.80 17.21
C ASP A 205 -15.17 -38.88 17.69
N GLY A 206 -14.23 -38.33 16.93
CA GLY A 206 -12.79 -38.39 17.19
C GLY A 206 -12.10 -39.59 16.53
N GLY A 207 -12.86 -40.45 15.85
CA GLY A 207 -12.34 -41.53 15.02
C GLY A 207 -11.48 -41.02 13.87
N ILE A 208 -10.61 -41.89 13.36
CA ILE A 208 -9.71 -41.58 12.25
C ILE A 208 -9.83 -42.70 11.22
N ASP A 209 -10.37 -42.35 10.04
CA ASP A 209 -10.53 -43.27 8.91
C ASP A 209 -9.64 -42.83 7.74
N THR A 210 -9.39 -43.72 6.79
CA THR A 210 -8.77 -43.32 5.52
C THR A 210 -9.74 -42.42 4.74
N SER A 211 -9.23 -41.37 4.08
CA SER A 211 -10.02 -40.57 3.13
C SER A 211 -10.74 -41.47 2.12
N GLU A 212 -11.95 -41.10 1.68
CA GLU A 212 -12.72 -41.92 0.72
C GLU A 212 -11.96 -42.12 -0.60
N ARG A 213 -11.06 -41.18 -0.93
CA ARG A 213 -10.20 -41.24 -2.11
C ARG A 213 -8.89 -41.99 -1.88
N CYS A 214 -8.60 -42.48 -0.67
CA CYS A 214 -7.36 -43.18 -0.37
C CYS A 214 -7.54 -44.68 -0.55
N ALA A 215 -7.26 -45.20 -1.75
CA ALA A 215 -7.44 -46.62 -2.06
C ALA A 215 -6.43 -47.52 -1.31
N ILE A 216 -5.21 -47.03 -1.12
CA ILE A 216 -4.15 -47.76 -0.41
C ILE A 216 -3.93 -47.16 0.98
N HIS A 217 -4.11 -47.96 2.03
CA HIS A 217 -3.96 -47.49 3.41
C HIS A 217 -2.51 -47.01 3.70
N PRO A 218 -2.31 -45.82 4.34
CA PRO A 218 -0.99 -45.17 4.50
C PRO A 218 0.13 -46.01 5.12
N PHE A 219 -0.17 -46.86 6.10
CA PHE A 219 0.81 -47.76 6.73
C PHE A 219 0.46 -49.26 6.71
N LYS A 220 -0.78 -49.64 6.36
CA LYS A 220 -1.22 -51.05 6.26
C LYS A 220 -1.20 -51.60 4.82
N GLY A 221 -1.37 -50.75 3.79
CA GLY A 221 -1.33 -51.17 2.39
C GLY A 221 0.10 -51.44 1.89
N ALA A 222 0.33 -51.74 0.61
CA ALA A 222 1.69 -51.87 0.10
C ALA A 222 2.39 -50.50 -0.02
N LEU A 223 3.67 -50.41 0.38
CA LEU A 223 4.42 -49.14 0.40
C LEU A 223 4.54 -48.54 -1.00
N LYS A 224 4.95 -49.37 -1.97
CA LYS A 224 5.15 -48.95 -3.36
C LYS A 224 3.86 -48.45 -4.00
N GLU A 225 2.73 -49.10 -3.72
CA GLU A 225 1.42 -48.74 -4.26
C GLU A 225 0.94 -47.40 -3.68
N TYR A 226 1.12 -47.18 -2.38
CA TYR A 226 0.81 -45.89 -1.75
C TYR A 226 1.67 -44.75 -2.31
N GLU A 227 2.99 -44.96 -2.40
CA GLU A 227 3.91 -43.99 -3.01
C GLU A 227 3.48 -43.65 -4.44
N ASN A 228 3.16 -44.65 -5.25
CA ASN A 228 2.74 -44.46 -6.64
C ASN A 228 1.40 -43.72 -6.73
N GLN A 229 0.43 -43.99 -5.85
CA GLN A 229 -0.87 -43.30 -5.81
C GLN A 229 -0.70 -41.81 -5.55
N LEU A 230 0.01 -41.44 -4.48
CA LEU A 230 0.20 -40.04 -4.14
C LEU A 230 1.08 -39.33 -5.17
N ARG A 231 2.13 -40.00 -5.66
CA ARG A 231 2.94 -39.49 -6.77
C ARG A 231 2.08 -39.19 -8.00
N ALA A 232 1.22 -40.11 -8.43
CA ALA A 232 0.38 -39.88 -9.61
C ALA A 232 -0.46 -38.61 -9.49
N ARG A 233 -1.09 -38.38 -8.32
CA ARG A 233 -1.90 -37.18 -8.04
C ARG A 233 -1.08 -35.91 -8.02
N LEU A 234 0.11 -35.94 -7.43
CA LEU A 234 1.02 -34.78 -7.45
C LEU A 234 1.46 -34.43 -8.88
N PHE A 235 1.78 -35.44 -9.70
CA PHE A 235 2.17 -35.23 -11.09
C PHE A 235 1.02 -34.71 -11.97
N GLU A 236 -0.24 -35.01 -11.65
CA GLU A 236 -1.39 -34.40 -12.32
C GLU A 236 -1.45 -32.90 -12.08
N VAL A 237 -1.28 -32.44 -10.84
CA VAL A 237 -1.23 -31.01 -10.51
C VAL A 237 -0.07 -30.32 -11.22
N LEU A 238 1.12 -30.91 -11.17
CA LEU A 238 2.33 -30.37 -11.82
C LEU A 238 2.20 -30.26 -13.35
N LYS A 239 1.51 -31.21 -14.01
CA LYS A 239 1.30 -31.19 -15.47
C LYS A 239 0.31 -30.12 -15.91
N CYS A 240 -0.71 -29.82 -15.11
CA CYS A 240 -1.72 -28.81 -15.42
C CYS A 240 -1.14 -27.39 -15.46
N GLU A 241 -0.10 -27.11 -14.68
CA GLU A 241 0.63 -25.83 -14.68
C GLU A 241 1.53 -25.66 -15.91
N GLY A 242 2.25 -26.71 -16.31
CA GLY A 242 3.23 -26.66 -17.41
C GLY A 242 2.64 -26.31 -18.79
N LYS A 243 1.31 -26.31 -18.93
CA LYS A 243 0.60 -26.00 -20.19
C LYS A 243 0.09 -24.55 -20.30
N LYS A 244 0.17 -23.73 -19.25
CA LYS A 244 -0.43 -22.37 -19.23
C LYS A 244 0.52 -21.21 -19.53
N ASN A 245 1.82 -21.46 -19.70
CA ASN A 245 2.81 -20.40 -19.89
C ASN A 245 3.11 -20.11 -21.36
N VAL A 246 2.19 -19.44 -22.05
CA VAL A 246 2.48 -18.64 -23.24
C VAL A 246 1.43 -17.51 -23.29
N ASN A 247 1.85 -16.23 -23.17
CA ASN A 247 1.06 -14.99 -23.45
C ASN A 247 0.54 -14.08 -22.30
N LYS A 248 1.20 -13.96 -21.15
CA LYS A 248 1.05 -12.74 -20.32
C LYS A 248 2.41 -12.06 -20.13
N ILE A 249 2.59 -10.90 -20.77
CA ILE A 249 3.85 -10.16 -20.87
C ILE A 249 3.95 -9.02 -19.82
N GLU A 250 2.89 -8.70 -19.10
CA GLU A 250 2.82 -7.46 -18.28
C GLU A 250 2.66 -7.72 -16.78
N SER A 251 3.68 -8.27 -16.12
CA SER A 251 3.78 -8.21 -14.64
C SER A 251 5.23 -7.96 -14.23
N ASP A 252 5.41 -7.23 -13.13
CA ASP A 252 6.73 -6.81 -12.65
C ASP A 252 7.43 -7.87 -11.78
N THR A 253 6.73 -8.94 -11.38
CA THR A 253 7.21 -10.03 -10.54
C THR A 253 6.78 -11.40 -11.07
N ARG A 254 7.61 -12.40 -10.83
CA ARG A 254 7.41 -13.82 -11.14
C ARG A 254 7.56 -14.66 -9.89
N ILE A 255 6.70 -15.65 -9.80
CA ILE A 255 6.61 -16.60 -8.70
C ILE A 255 6.89 -18.00 -9.24
N TYR A 256 7.87 -18.70 -8.70
CA TYR A 256 8.19 -20.09 -9.08
C TYR A 256 7.84 -21.02 -7.91
N PRO A 257 6.73 -21.76 -7.99
CA PRO A 257 6.37 -22.73 -6.97
C PRO A 257 7.34 -23.92 -7.00
N LEU A 258 7.93 -24.25 -5.85
CA LEU A 258 8.88 -25.36 -5.71
C LEU A 258 8.36 -26.36 -4.68
N ILE A 259 8.44 -27.65 -5.05
CA ILE A 259 7.99 -28.75 -4.21
C ILE A 259 9.16 -29.67 -3.87
N GLN A 260 9.27 -30.01 -2.59
CA GLN A 260 10.16 -31.06 -2.09
C GLN A 260 9.33 -32.14 -1.40
N MET A 261 9.23 -33.31 -2.04
CA MET A 261 8.61 -34.52 -1.50
C MET A 261 9.46 -35.74 -1.85
N GLY A 262 10.66 -35.85 -1.26
CA GLY A 262 11.65 -36.85 -1.65
C GLY A 262 11.17 -38.30 -1.51
N MET A 263 10.28 -38.58 -0.55
CA MET A 263 9.60 -39.86 -0.38
C MET A 263 8.80 -40.32 -1.62
N PHE A 264 8.34 -39.36 -2.41
CA PHE A 264 7.59 -39.59 -3.64
C PHE A 264 8.45 -39.28 -4.89
N ARG A 265 9.76 -39.09 -4.69
CA ARG A 265 10.77 -38.73 -5.70
C ARG A 265 10.42 -37.44 -6.45
N VAL A 266 9.99 -36.43 -5.70
CA VAL A 266 9.81 -35.05 -6.17
C VAL A 266 10.86 -34.20 -5.45
N ASN A 267 11.87 -33.72 -6.18
CA ASN A 267 13.06 -33.05 -5.59
C ASN A 267 13.32 -31.64 -6.16
N GLN A 268 12.27 -30.92 -6.59
CA GLN A 268 12.44 -29.67 -7.36
C GLN A 268 13.23 -28.61 -6.59
N GLU A 269 12.95 -28.43 -5.29
CA GLU A 269 13.68 -27.46 -4.47
C GLU A 269 15.14 -27.89 -4.26
N TYR A 270 15.38 -29.18 -3.93
CA TYR A 270 16.73 -29.69 -3.71
C TYR A 270 17.62 -29.55 -4.94
N ASP A 271 17.10 -29.89 -6.12
CA ASP A 271 17.85 -29.76 -7.38
C ASP A 271 18.15 -28.28 -7.68
N PHE A 272 17.17 -27.38 -7.49
CA PHE A 272 17.35 -25.94 -7.64
C PHE A 272 18.41 -25.37 -6.69
N LEU A 273 18.35 -25.72 -5.40
CA LEU A 273 19.30 -25.23 -4.40
C LEU A 273 20.72 -25.74 -4.65
N LYS A 274 20.89 -26.95 -5.18
CA LYS A 274 22.22 -27.44 -5.60
C LYS A 274 22.81 -26.60 -6.70
N GLU A 275 22.04 -26.28 -7.72
CA GLU A 275 22.53 -25.42 -8.80
C GLU A 275 22.84 -24.01 -8.29
N LEU A 276 21.97 -23.45 -7.43
CA LEU A 276 22.20 -22.14 -6.81
C LEU A 276 23.49 -22.11 -5.98
N PHE A 277 23.71 -23.10 -5.11
CA PHE A 277 24.91 -23.17 -4.28
C PHE A 277 26.18 -23.57 -5.05
N ALA A 278 26.03 -24.20 -6.22
CA ALA A 278 27.14 -24.45 -7.13
C ALA A 278 27.55 -23.22 -7.96
N SER A 279 26.74 -22.15 -7.94
CA SER A 279 26.93 -20.95 -8.76
C SER A 279 28.33 -20.35 -8.65
N GLN A 280 28.92 -20.07 -9.83
CA GLN A 280 30.23 -19.45 -9.95
C GLN A 280 30.16 -17.91 -10.05
N ASP A 281 28.97 -17.33 -9.87
CA ASP A 281 28.75 -15.89 -10.01
C ASP A 281 29.27 -15.09 -8.82
N THR A 282 30.40 -14.42 -9.03
CA THR A 282 31.00 -13.49 -8.03
C THR A 282 30.23 -12.18 -7.89
N SER A 283 29.31 -11.89 -8.80
CA SER A 283 28.47 -10.68 -8.74
C SER A 283 27.30 -10.83 -7.79
N SER A 284 27.02 -12.04 -7.29
CA SER A 284 25.85 -12.30 -6.46
C SER A 284 26.17 -12.30 -4.96
N LYS A 285 25.22 -11.84 -4.16
CA LYS A 285 25.18 -12.00 -2.71
C LYS A 285 23.99 -12.87 -2.33
N ILE A 286 24.24 -13.95 -1.60
CA ILE A 286 23.23 -14.86 -1.06
C ILE A 286 23.11 -14.61 0.44
N ILE A 287 21.90 -14.47 0.97
CA ILE A 287 21.66 -14.43 2.41
C ILE A 287 20.81 -15.65 2.73
N LEU A 288 21.32 -16.58 3.53
CA LEU A 288 20.59 -17.75 3.99
C LEU A 288 20.16 -17.54 5.44
N THR A 289 18.93 -17.92 5.77
CA THR A 289 18.48 -18.00 7.16
C THR A 289 18.00 -19.41 7.51
N SER A 290 18.42 -19.89 8.68
CA SER A 290 17.93 -21.13 9.26
C SER A 290 17.90 -21.06 10.79
N GLY A 291 16.72 -21.21 11.39
CA GLY A 291 16.58 -21.33 12.86
C GLY A 291 17.27 -22.55 13.48
N TYR A 292 17.51 -23.59 12.67
CA TYR A 292 18.24 -24.80 13.06
C TYR A 292 19.36 -25.03 12.02
N PHE A 293 20.49 -24.36 12.22
CA PHE A 293 21.58 -24.39 11.24
C PHE A 293 22.31 -25.74 11.26
N ASN A 294 22.06 -26.58 10.25
CA ASN A 294 22.75 -27.85 10.07
C ASN A 294 22.71 -28.32 8.61
N LEU A 295 23.49 -27.70 7.74
CA LEU A 295 23.41 -27.95 6.30
C LEU A 295 23.62 -29.43 5.92
N ILE A 296 22.91 -29.90 4.90
CA ILE A 296 23.28 -31.18 4.29
C ILE A 296 24.64 -31.13 3.65
N GLY A 297 25.35 -32.26 3.67
CA GLY A 297 26.68 -32.42 3.12
C GLY A 297 26.81 -31.91 1.68
N ASP A 298 25.80 -32.08 0.82
CA ASP A 298 25.82 -31.52 -0.52
C ASP A 298 25.84 -29.98 -0.52
N TYR A 299 24.94 -29.35 0.23
CA TYR A 299 24.88 -27.89 0.34
C TYR A 299 26.13 -27.33 1.00
N GLU A 300 26.58 -27.94 2.10
CA GLU A 300 27.82 -27.58 2.78
C GLU A 300 29.01 -27.66 1.82
N HIS A 301 29.15 -28.78 1.10
CA HIS A 301 30.24 -28.97 0.14
C HIS A 301 30.19 -27.93 -0.97
N LEU A 302 29.01 -27.68 -1.55
CA LEU A 302 28.84 -26.70 -2.63
C LEU A 302 29.14 -25.28 -2.14
N ILE A 303 28.61 -24.88 -0.98
CA ILE A 303 28.84 -23.55 -0.39
C ILE A 303 30.31 -23.35 -0.03
N THR A 304 30.97 -24.35 0.56
CA THR A 304 32.34 -24.22 1.10
C THR A 304 33.43 -24.46 0.05
N LYS A 305 33.19 -25.30 -0.97
CA LYS A 305 34.21 -25.72 -1.94
C LYS A 305 33.97 -25.26 -3.37
N ARG A 306 32.73 -25.01 -3.79
CA ARG A 306 32.43 -24.61 -5.19
C ARG A 306 32.01 -23.16 -5.33
N GLY A 307 31.03 -22.69 -4.55
CA GLY A 307 30.39 -21.39 -4.76
C GLY A 307 31.38 -20.22 -4.76
N LYS A 308 31.14 -19.21 -5.60
CA LYS A 308 32.00 -18.00 -5.70
C LYS A 308 31.32 -16.69 -5.30
N TYR A 309 30.01 -16.70 -5.08
CA TYR A 309 29.20 -15.57 -4.59
C TYR A 309 29.61 -15.12 -3.18
N SER A 310 29.23 -13.92 -2.74
CA SER A 310 29.31 -13.60 -1.29
C SER A 310 28.09 -14.17 -0.56
N MET A 311 28.25 -14.61 0.68
CA MET A 311 27.17 -15.24 1.44
C MET A 311 27.12 -14.79 2.89
N ASP A 312 25.93 -14.45 3.37
CA ASP A 312 25.67 -14.27 4.80
C ASP A 312 24.77 -15.42 5.28
N VAL A 313 25.13 -16.06 6.39
CA VAL A 313 24.33 -17.10 7.04
C VAL A 313 23.83 -16.56 8.36
N ILE A 314 22.51 -16.46 8.51
CA ILE A 314 21.85 -16.02 9.75
C ILE A 314 21.23 -17.23 10.43
N TYR A 315 21.57 -17.47 11.69
CA TYR A 315 21.04 -18.58 12.47
C TYR A 315 20.71 -18.17 13.91
N ALA A 316 19.95 -19.01 14.62
CA ALA A 316 19.57 -18.73 16.00
C ALA A 316 20.78 -18.84 16.94
N SER A 317 20.99 -17.85 17.81
CA SER A 317 21.89 -18.01 18.96
C SER A 317 21.37 -19.10 19.90
N PRO A 318 22.19 -19.65 20.80
CA PRO A 318 21.74 -20.61 21.80
C PRO A 318 20.53 -20.13 22.61
N GLN A 319 20.49 -18.83 22.93
CA GLN A 319 19.45 -18.15 23.69
C GLN A 319 18.16 -17.97 22.89
N ALA A 320 18.27 -17.78 21.58
CA ALA A 320 17.13 -17.65 20.66
C ALA A 320 16.63 -19.02 20.13
N ASN A 321 17.22 -20.13 20.56
CA ASN A 321 16.81 -21.46 20.15
C ASN A 321 15.56 -21.92 20.92
N GLY A 322 14.61 -22.56 20.23
CA GLY A 322 13.38 -23.07 20.85
C GLY A 322 13.56 -24.11 21.96
N PHE A 323 14.76 -24.69 22.10
CA PHE A 323 15.12 -25.64 23.16
C PHE A 323 15.95 -25.02 24.29
N TYR A 324 16.19 -23.71 24.26
CA TYR A 324 16.96 -23.01 25.30
C TYR A 324 16.32 -23.20 26.68
N LYS A 325 17.14 -23.63 27.67
CA LYS A 325 16.70 -24.01 29.02
C LYS A 325 15.62 -25.11 29.05
N GLY A 326 15.49 -25.91 27.99
CA GLY A 326 14.59 -27.06 27.93
C GLY A 326 14.95 -28.11 28.99
N SER A 327 13.94 -28.78 29.55
CA SER A 327 14.15 -29.81 30.57
C SER A 327 14.79 -31.08 29.98
N GLY A 328 15.70 -31.70 30.72
CA GLY A 328 16.35 -32.96 30.35
C GLY A 328 17.32 -32.82 29.17
N LEU A 329 17.51 -33.91 28.41
CA LEU A 329 18.50 -33.96 27.31
C LEU A 329 18.26 -32.92 26.19
N SER A 330 17.02 -32.45 26.03
CA SER A 330 16.67 -31.43 25.04
C SER A 330 17.37 -30.08 25.27
N GLY A 331 17.73 -29.76 26.51
CA GLY A 331 18.47 -28.54 26.85
C GLY A 331 19.88 -28.47 26.27
N TYR A 332 20.43 -29.59 25.80
CA TYR A 332 21.74 -29.65 25.11
C TYR A 332 21.65 -29.41 23.59
N ILE A 333 20.44 -29.41 23.01
CA ILE A 333 20.24 -29.18 21.57
C ILE A 333 20.85 -27.85 21.09
N PRO A 334 20.71 -26.72 21.81
CA PRO A 334 21.38 -25.48 21.42
C PRO A 334 22.90 -25.63 21.32
N SER A 335 23.54 -26.32 22.28
CA SER A 335 24.99 -26.55 22.27
C SER A 335 25.43 -27.43 21.09
N LEU A 336 24.60 -28.37 20.66
CA LEU A 336 24.87 -29.17 19.47
C LEU A 336 24.92 -28.30 18.20
N TYR A 337 23.98 -27.37 18.06
CA TYR A 337 23.98 -26.44 16.92
C TYR A 337 25.17 -25.49 16.96
N VAL A 338 25.67 -25.10 18.15
CA VAL A 338 26.94 -24.35 18.27
C VAL A 338 28.09 -25.15 17.67
N LEU A 339 28.23 -26.44 18.02
CA LEU A 339 29.29 -27.30 17.48
C LEU A 339 29.20 -27.44 15.95
N VAL A 340 27.98 -27.54 15.41
CA VAL A 340 27.73 -27.58 13.96
C VAL A 340 28.15 -26.27 13.31
N SER A 341 27.79 -25.12 13.88
CA SER A 341 28.21 -23.80 13.37
C SER A 341 29.72 -23.58 13.46
N GLU A 342 30.38 -24.03 14.54
CA GLU A 342 31.85 -23.97 14.68
C GLU A 342 32.56 -24.82 13.63
N THR A 343 32.06 -26.03 13.39
CA THR A 343 32.59 -26.91 12.34
C THR A 343 32.47 -26.26 10.97
N PHE A 344 31.29 -25.73 10.64
CA PHE A 344 31.07 -25.02 9.39
C PHE A 344 31.96 -23.78 9.29
N PHE A 345 32.12 -23.02 10.38
CA PHE A 345 33.00 -21.85 10.44
C PHE A 345 34.45 -22.20 10.13
N GLY A 346 34.95 -23.33 10.62
CA GLY A 346 36.30 -23.82 10.35
C GLY A 346 36.56 -24.21 8.89
N ILE A 347 35.51 -24.59 8.14
CA ILE A 347 35.63 -25.03 6.74
C ILE A 347 35.12 -24.00 5.72
N LYS A 348 34.51 -22.90 6.18
CA LYS A 348 33.94 -21.85 5.32
C LYS A 348 35.03 -21.18 4.49
N ARG A 349 34.64 -20.73 3.29
CA ARG A 349 35.46 -19.84 2.46
C ARG A 349 35.35 -18.40 2.95
N GLN A 350 36.33 -17.55 2.61
CA GLN A 350 36.41 -16.17 3.09
C GLN A 350 35.19 -15.30 2.76
N GLN A 351 34.45 -15.58 1.69
CA GLN A 351 33.30 -14.78 1.30
C GLN A 351 31.98 -15.21 1.97
N VAL A 352 32.03 -16.16 2.91
CA VAL A 352 30.87 -16.62 3.68
C VAL A 352 30.99 -16.06 5.10
N GLU A 353 30.03 -15.30 5.56
CA GLU A 353 29.95 -14.75 6.91
C GLU A 353 28.81 -15.37 7.71
N LEU A 354 29.00 -15.50 9.02
CA LEU A 354 28.05 -16.12 9.95
C LEU A 354 27.55 -15.08 10.95
N PHE A 355 26.24 -15.03 11.15
CA PHE A 355 25.57 -14.08 12.04
C PHE A 355 24.60 -14.82 12.95
N GLU A 356 24.73 -14.57 14.25
CA GLU A 356 23.80 -15.09 15.26
C GLU A 356 22.69 -14.08 15.51
N TYR A 357 21.45 -14.55 15.45
CA TYR A 357 20.30 -13.81 15.90
C TYR A 357 20.11 -14.01 17.40
N GLU A 358 20.07 -12.92 18.15
CA GLU A 358 19.70 -12.91 19.56
C GLU A 358 18.69 -11.79 19.83
N ARG A 359 17.64 -12.14 20.58
CA ARG A 359 16.67 -11.18 21.11
C ARG A 359 16.06 -11.75 22.38
N ASP A 360 16.18 -11.01 23.48
CA ASP A 360 15.72 -11.47 24.78
C ASP A 360 14.21 -11.79 24.78
N GLY A 361 13.86 -12.98 25.29
CA GLY A 361 12.49 -13.49 25.31
C GLY A 361 11.91 -13.94 23.97
N TRP A 362 12.70 -13.96 22.88
CA TRP A 362 12.27 -14.36 21.54
C TRP A 362 12.98 -15.63 21.06
N THR A 363 12.29 -16.40 20.20
CA THR A 363 12.90 -17.53 19.48
C THR A 363 13.02 -17.24 17.99
N TYR A 364 14.08 -17.71 17.35
CA TYR A 364 14.32 -17.53 15.92
C TYR A 364 14.12 -18.82 15.16
N HIS A 365 13.18 -18.82 14.21
CA HIS A 365 12.82 -20.00 13.43
C HIS A 365 12.69 -19.69 11.93
N ALA A 366 13.10 -18.51 11.48
CA ALA A 366 13.06 -18.12 10.07
C ALA A 366 13.83 -19.12 9.19
N LYS A 367 13.24 -19.44 8.03
CA LYS A 367 13.85 -20.25 6.98
C LYS A 367 13.66 -19.58 5.63
N GLY A 368 14.67 -19.67 4.78
CA GLY A 368 14.61 -19.15 3.43
C GLY A 368 15.94 -18.54 3.00
N LEU A 369 15.97 -17.96 1.80
CA LEU A 369 17.14 -17.25 1.31
C LEU A 369 16.77 -16.01 0.52
N TRP A 370 17.72 -15.08 0.40
CA TRP A 370 17.70 -13.96 -0.53
C TRP A 370 18.87 -14.06 -1.48
N VAL A 371 18.68 -13.62 -2.72
CA VAL A 371 19.74 -13.44 -3.71
C VAL A 371 19.68 -12.00 -4.20
N GLN A 372 20.82 -11.33 -4.27
CA GLN A 372 20.95 -9.98 -4.80
C GLN A 372 22.14 -9.90 -5.75
N SER A 373 21.99 -9.23 -6.89
CA SER A 373 23.12 -8.92 -7.77
C SER A 373 23.78 -7.62 -7.34
N THR A 374 25.10 -7.56 -7.44
CA THR A 374 25.90 -6.35 -7.24
C THR A 374 26.07 -5.55 -8.54
N LYS A 375 25.74 -6.15 -9.69
CA LYS A 375 25.88 -5.55 -11.04
C LYS A 375 24.54 -5.13 -11.65
N SER A 376 23.43 -5.65 -11.12
CA SER A 376 22.09 -5.37 -11.63
C SER A 376 21.13 -5.18 -10.46
N PRO A 377 19.97 -4.53 -10.68
CA PRO A 377 18.93 -4.41 -9.65
C PRO A 377 18.21 -5.75 -9.36
N PHE A 378 18.73 -6.88 -9.86
CA PHE A 378 18.17 -8.20 -9.60
C PHE A 378 18.15 -8.51 -8.10
N CYS A 379 16.98 -8.84 -7.60
CA CYS A 379 16.81 -9.45 -6.29
C CYS A 379 15.82 -10.60 -6.37
N ALA A 380 15.99 -11.61 -5.53
CA ALA A 380 15.05 -12.71 -5.43
C ALA A 380 15.01 -13.29 -4.02
N THR A 381 13.95 -14.01 -3.68
CA THR A 381 13.87 -14.67 -2.37
C THR A 381 13.09 -15.98 -2.42
N LEU A 382 13.59 -16.98 -1.69
CA LEU A 382 12.87 -18.22 -1.39
C LEU A 382 12.17 -18.09 -0.04
N VAL A 383 10.86 -18.33 -0.01
CA VAL A 383 10.04 -18.36 1.21
C VAL A 383 9.20 -19.62 1.24
N GLY A 384 9.00 -20.17 2.45
CA GLY A 384 8.16 -21.32 2.67
C GLY A 384 8.70 -22.16 3.81
N SER A 385 8.41 -23.45 3.75
CA SER A 385 8.76 -24.40 4.80
C SER A 385 10.08 -25.13 4.58
N SER A 386 10.94 -24.61 3.67
CA SER A 386 12.19 -25.23 3.23
C SER A 386 13.06 -25.64 4.43
N ASN A 387 13.60 -26.84 4.38
CA ASN A 387 14.53 -27.34 5.39
C ASN A 387 15.91 -27.51 4.78
N TYR A 388 16.93 -26.94 5.41
CA TYR A 388 18.33 -27.07 4.95
C TYR A 388 19.10 -28.14 5.73
N GLY A 389 18.46 -28.74 6.74
CA GLY A 389 19.00 -29.56 7.83
C GLY A 389 19.39 -31.02 7.49
N GLN A 390 20.43 -31.59 8.13
CA GLN A 390 20.49 -33.05 8.43
C GLN A 390 19.81 -33.34 9.77
N GLU A 391 19.17 -34.50 9.94
CA GLU A 391 18.93 -35.05 11.28
C GLU A 391 20.01 -36.09 11.58
N HIS A 392 20.62 -36.00 12.77
CA HIS A 392 21.83 -36.73 13.11
C HIS A 392 21.66 -38.25 13.02
N VAL A 393 22.73 -38.90 12.51
CA VAL A 393 22.98 -40.34 12.37
C VAL A 393 22.53 -40.92 11.02
N ARG A 394 23.54 -41.37 10.27
CA ARG A 394 23.46 -42.17 9.04
C ARG A 394 22.26 -43.13 9.07
N LEU A 395 21.50 -43.12 7.97
CA LEU A 395 20.31 -43.96 7.65
C LEU A 395 18.97 -43.29 7.95
N LEU A 396 18.61 -42.30 7.14
CA LEU A 396 17.39 -42.25 6.33
C LEU A 396 17.46 -40.94 5.54
N GLU A 397 17.42 -41.07 4.23
CA GLU A 397 17.65 -39.99 3.30
C GLU A 397 16.68 -38.82 3.56
N TRP A 398 17.04 -37.64 3.05
CA TRP A 398 16.21 -36.46 2.81
C TRP A 398 14.85 -36.71 2.10
N SER A 399 14.53 -37.99 1.89
CA SER A 399 13.38 -38.60 1.26
C SER A 399 12.17 -38.78 2.20
N GLY A 400 12.01 -37.99 3.27
CA GLY A 400 10.92 -38.17 4.25
C GLY A 400 9.96 -36.99 4.41
N TRP A 401 10.27 -35.84 3.80
CA TRP A 401 9.62 -34.57 4.10
C TRP A 401 8.76 -34.08 2.95
N VAL A 402 7.62 -33.47 3.29
CA VAL A 402 6.73 -32.78 2.34
C VAL A 402 6.79 -31.29 2.63
N GLU A 403 7.46 -30.53 1.77
CA GLU A 403 7.71 -29.09 1.91
C GLU A 403 7.25 -28.31 0.68
N ALA A 404 6.85 -27.07 0.93
CA ALA A 404 6.41 -26.13 -0.10
C ALA A 404 7.15 -24.82 0.06
N SER A 405 7.70 -24.32 -1.04
CA SER A 405 8.37 -23.01 -1.09
C SER A 405 8.10 -22.31 -2.40
N THR A 406 8.48 -21.04 -2.45
CA THR A 406 8.23 -20.18 -3.59
C THR A 406 9.40 -19.23 -3.77
N PHE A 407 9.97 -19.22 -4.97
CA PHE A 407 11.00 -18.26 -5.37
C PHE A 407 10.33 -17.05 -6.04
N LEU A 408 10.56 -15.85 -5.50
CA LEU A 408 10.02 -14.58 -5.99
C LEU A 408 11.12 -13.81 -6.73
N ARG A 409 10.86 -13.38 -7.97
CA ARG A 409 11.79 -12.61 -8.81
C ARG A 409 11.06 -11.44 -9.46
N PRO A 410 11.50 -10.18 -9.29
CA PRO A 410 11.07 -9.08 -10.12
C PRO A 410 11.59 -9.27 -11.56
N ASP A 411 10.70 -9.22 -12.56
CA ASP A 411 11.05 -9.26 -13.99
C ASP A 411 11.31 -7.87 -14.56
N HIS A 412 10.68 -6.85 -13.97
CA HIS A 412 10.92 -5.45 -14.29
C HIS A 412 10.97 -4.67 -12.97
N MET A 413 12.14 -4.16 -12.57
CA MET A 413 12.14 -3.12 -11.55
C MET A 413 11.63 -1.84 -12.19
N VAL A 414 10.31 -1.65 -12.20
CA VAL A 414 9.76 -0.29 -12.10
C VAL A 414 10.34 0.24 -10.78
N PRO A 415 11.08 1.36 -10.78
CA PRO A 415 11.57 1.90 -9.52
C PRO A 415 10.36 2.05 -8.60
N ARG A 416 10.40 1.44 -7.41
CA ARG A 416 9.38 1.64 -6.38
C ARG A 416 9.54 3.03 -5.79
N TRP A 417 9.16 4.03 -6.60
CA TRP A 417 9.14 5.45 -6.28
C TRP A 417 8.25 5.71 -5.04
N ASP A 418 7.35 4.79 -4.71
CA ASP A 418 6.51 4.82 -3.51
C ASP A 418 7.29 4.68 -2.20
N LYS A 419 8.50 4.08 -2.22
CA LYS A 419 9.34 3.87 -1.01
C LYS A 419 10.64 4.67 -1.00
N MET A 420 11.05 5.23 -2.14
CA MET A 420 12.28 6.00 -2.27
C MET A 420 11.99 7.48 -2.53
N SER A 421 12.79 8.35 -1.91
CA SER A 421 12.75 9.78 -2.21
C SER A 421 13.09 10.02 -3.67
N HIS A 422 12.29 10.83 -4.35
CA HIS A 422 12.49 11.14 -5.77
C HIS A 422 12.03 12.52 -6.14
N ARG A 423 12.27 12.93 -7.39
CA ARG A 423 11.87 14.23 -7.92
C ARG A 423 10.83 14.04 -9.01
N ARG A 424 9.80 14.90 -9.00
CA ARG A 424 8.76 14.98 -10.03
C ARG A 424 8.79 16.35 -10.68
N TYR A 425 8.69 16.39 -12.00
CA TYR A 425 8.78 17.63 -12.75
C TYR A 425 7.40 18.30 -12.88
N ASN A 426 7.36 19.61 -12.63
CA ASN A 426 6.22 20.50 -12.84
C ASN A 426 6.38 21.22 -14.20
N PRO A 427 5.67 20.77 -15.26
CA PRO A 427 5.81 21.37 -16.59
C PRO A 427 5.22 22.78 -16.67
N LEU A 428 4.31 23.16 -15.77
CA LEU A 428 3.71 24.49 -15.75
C LEU A 428 4.71 25.56 -15.29
N ARG A 429 5.61 25.21 -14.37
CA ARG A 429 6.56 26.17 -13.76
C ARG A 429 8.02 25.95 -14.13
N ASP A 430 8.31 24.88 -14.87
CA ASP A 430 9.66 24.42 -15.17
C ASP A 430 10.49 24.20 -13.89
N GLU A 431 9.89 23.48 -12.93
CA GLU A 431 10.43 23.28 -11.59
C GLU A 431 10.33 21.81 -11.19
N TRP A 432 11.14 21.37 -10.23
CA TRP A 432 11.08 20.02 -9.68
C TRP A 432 10.51 20.06 -8.26
N VAL A 433 9.88 18.96 -7.86
CA VAL A 433 9.34 18.74 -6.51
C VAL A 433 9.88 17.44 -5.94
N ILE A 434 10.44 17.50 -4.74
CA ILE A 434 10.91 16.33 -4.01
C ILE A 434 9.72 15.62 -3.36
N VAL A 435 9.60 14.32 -3.63
CA VAL A 435 8.59 13.42 -3.07
C VAL A 435 9.27 12.45 -2.13
N ALA A 436 8.99 12.56 -0.83
CA ALA A 436 9.63 11.76 0.21
C ALA A 436 8.59 10.99 1.03
N ALA A 437 8.07 9.88 0.47
CA ALA A 437 6.92 9.13 1.00
C ALA A 437 7.07 8.62 2.46
N ASN A 438 8.30 8.35 2.92
CA ASN A 438 8.54 7.85 4.28
C ASN A 438 8.48 8.94 5.37
N ARG A 439 8.39 10.24 5.02
CA ARG A 439 8.42 11.33 6.03
C ARG A 439 7.17 11.41 6.90
N LEU A 440 6.03 10.89 6.45
CA LEU A 440 4.82 10.82 7.27
C LEU A 440 5.00 10.02 8.57
N GLN A 441 5.91 9.03 8.59
CA GLN A 441 6.17 8.18 9.76
C GLN A 441 7.00 8.87 10.84
N ARG A 442 7.61 10.04 10.55
CA ARG A 442 8.41 10.76 11.54
C ARG A 442 7.51 11.26 12.69
N PRO A 443 7.86 11.02 13.96
CA PRO A 443 7.12 11.56 15.10
C PRO A 443 7.02 13.09 15.01
N TRP A 444 5.81 13.64 15.10
CA TRP A 444 5.60 15.09 15.14
C TRP A 444 5.52 15.54 16.60
N GLN A 445 6.49 16.36 17.02
CA GLN A 445 6.53 17.02 18.33
C GLN A 445 6.47 18.56 18.19
N GLY A 446 6.19 19.05 16.98
CA GLY A 446 6.11 20.47 16.68
C GLY A 446 4.74 21.07 17.03
N ALA A 447 4.52 22.31 16.59
CA ALA A 447 3.28 23.03 16.84
C ALA A 447 2.04 22.24 16.38
N THR A 448 1.01 22.24 17.23
CA THR A 448 -0.33 21.75 16.91
C THR A 448 -1.28 22.94 16.93
N GLU A 449 -2.03 23.12 15.86
CA GLU A 449 -3.08 24.14 15.80
C GLU A 449 -4.22 23.73 16.74
N SER A 450 -4.78 24.70 17.45
CA SER A 450 -6.04 24.53 18.18
C SER A 450 -7.06 24.05 17.15
N GLY A 451 -7.54 22.81 17.29
CA GLY A 451 -8.52 22.25 16.35
C GLY A 451 -9.62 23.28 16.15
N SER A 452 -9.91 23.64 14.90
CA SER A 452 -10.90 24.65 14.53
C SER A 452 -12.32 24.17 14.86
N GLY A 453 -12.60 24.02 16.14
CA GLY A 453 -13.94 24.02 16.69
C GLY A 453 -14.46 25.45 16.65
N SER A 454 -15.56 25.63 15.91
CA SER A 454 -16.37 26.85 15.78
C SER A 454 -15.72 28.01 15.03
N GLY A 455 -16.55 28.67 14.21
CA GLY A 455 -16.17 29.81 13.38
C GLY A 455 -15.64 30.99 14.17
N PHE A 456 -15.29 32.04 13.44
CA PHE A 456 -15.00 33.34 14.04
C PHE A 456 -16.04 33.64 15.13
N MET A 457 -15.57 33.87 16.36
CA MET A 457 -16.43 34.34 17.45
C MET A 457 -17.23 35.54 16.94
N PRO A 458 -18.57 35.56 17.09
CA PRO A 458 -19.37 36.70 16.69
C PRO A 458 -18.83 37.96 17.37
N SER A 459 -18.20 38.84 16.60
CA SER A 459 -17.82 40.15 17.10
C SER A 459 -19.09 40.92 17.44
N THR A 460 -19.04 41.73 18.51
CA THR A 460 -20.12 42.67 18.84
C THR A 460 -20.27 43.81 17.82
N THR A 461 -19.33 43.93 16.88
CA THR A 461 -19.39 44.80 15.71
C THR A 461 -19.89 44.03 14.48
N VAL A 462 -20.88 44.60 13.77
CA VAL A 462 -21.39 44.06 12.50
C VAL A 462 -20.23 43.87 11.52
N ASN A 463 -20.06 42.66 11.02
CA ASN A 463 -18.98 42.30 10.09
C ASN A 463 -18.97 43.28 8.89
N PRO A 464 -17.83 43.93 8.56
CA PRO A 464 -17.76 44.94 7.50
C PRO A 464 -18.16 44.42 6.12
N LEU A 465 -18.09 43.11 5.88
CA LEU A 465 -18.47 42.47 4.62
C LEU A 465 -19.94 42.03 4.57
N ALA A 466 -20.62 41.99 5.72
CA ALA A 466 -22.02 41.63 5.80
C ALA A 466 -22.93 42.82 5.45
N PRO A 467 -24.17 42.59 5.00
CA PRO A 467 -25.19 43.62 4.79
C PRO A 467 -25.33 44.58 5.98
N GLY A 468 -25.19 45.89 5.74
CA GLY A 468 -25.24 46.92 6.78
C GLY A 468 -23.95 47.07 7.59
N GLY A 469 -22.89 46.33 7.28
CA GLY A 469 -21.58 46.45 7.92
C GLY A 469 -20.87 47.77 7.63
N HIS A 470 -20.18 48.32 8.62
CA HIS A 470 -19.38 49.53 8.47
C HIS A 470 -17.96 49.19 8.00
N ARG A 471 -17.57 49.73 6.83
CA ARG A 471 -16.26 49.50 6.23
C ARG A 471 -15.22 50.50 6.73
N ALA A 472 -13.94 50.20 6.54
CA ALA A 472 -12.84 50.99 7.10
C ALA A 472 -12.75 52.41 6.52
N ASN A 473 -13.24 52.60 5.29
CA ASN A 473 -13.34 53.90 4.64
C ASN A 473 -14.59 54.72 5.05
N GLY A 474 -15.37 54.24 6.02
CA GLY A 474 -16.61 54.88 6.49
C GLY A 474 -17.86 54.59 5.66
N GLN A 475 -17.75 53.85 4.55
CA GLN A 475 -18.91 53.44 3.76
C GLN A 475 -19.66 52.29 4.44
N ILE A 476 -20.96 52.19 4.16
CA ILE A 476 -21.81 51.09 4.63
C ILE A 476 -21.97 50.07 3.51
N THR A 477 -21.74 48.80 3.82
CA THR A 477 -22.01 47.70 2.89
C THR A 477 -23.51 47.62 2.62
N PRO A 478 -23.96 47.71 1.35
CA PRO A 478 -25.38 47.74 1.03
C PRO A 478 -26.08 46.44 1.45
N HIS A 479 -27.41 46.47 1.55
CA HIS A 479 -28.20 45.28 1.82
C HIS A 479 -28.35 44.38 0.58
N TYR A 480 -27.24 43.80 0.12
CA TYR A 480 -27.22 42.87 -1.00
C TYR A 480 -27.83 41.50 -0.62
N THR A 481 -28.44 40.83 -1.60
CA THR A 481 -29.19 39.57 -1.40
C THR A 481 -28.49 38.34 -1.98
N SER A 482 -27.46 38.54 -2.81
CA SER A 482 -26.67 37.46 -3.42
C SER A 482 -25.18 37.77 -3.30
N THR A 483 -24.53 38.20 -4.37
CA THR A 483 -23.11 38.58 -4.39
C THR A 483 -22.95 40.10 -4.30
N PHE A 484 -21.79 40.56 -3.86
CA PHE A 484 -21.48 41.99 -3.82
C PHE A 484 -19.99 42.24 -4.07
N VAL A 485 -19.70 43.21 -4.94
CA VAL A 485 -18.33 43.59 -5.29
C VAL A 485 -18.09 45.05 -4.96
N PHE A 486 -16.92 45.33 -4.38
CA PHE A 486 -16.49 46.69 -4.11
C PHE A 486 -14.96 46.82 -4.22
N GLN A 487 -14.47 48.03 -4.42
CA GLN A 487 -13.04 48.31 -4.43
C GLN A 487 -12.45 48.15 -3.03
N ASN A 488 -11.37 47.37 -2.90
CA ASN A 488 -10.73 47.13 -1.63
C ASN A 488 -10.32 48.47 -0.98
N ASP A 489 -10.66 48.67 0.29
CA ASP A 489 -10.38 49.90 1.03
C ASP A 489 -8.86 50.13 1.23
N PHE A 490 -8.07 49.06 1.15
CA PHE A 490 -6.61 49.06 1.24
C PHE A 490 -6.00 48.39 0.01
N PRO A 491 -6.12 49.00 -1.18
CA PRO A 491 -5.74 48.34 -2.42
C PRO A 491 -4.22 48.29 -2.58
N ALA A 492 -3.69 47.11 -2.90
CA ALA A 492 -2.26 46.90 -3.20
C ALA A 492 -1.86 47.51 -4.56
N LEU A 493 -2.81 47.62 -5.49
CA LEU A 493 -2.64 48.22 -6.82
C LEU A 493 -3.63 49.37 -7.01
N ARG A 494 -3.17 50.46 -7.65
CA ARG A 494 -3.97 51.63 -7.95
C ARG A 494 -3.87 51.99 -9.42
N ASP A 495 -4.90 52.66 -9.91
CA ASP A 495 -5.07 52.97 -11.33
C ASP A 495 -4.67 54.40 -11.70
N ASN A 496 -4.25 55.21 -10.72
CA ASN A 496 -3.98 56.63 -10.93
C ASN A 496 -2.79 56.85 -11.87
N ALA A 497 -3.05 57.68 -12.90
CA ALA A 497 -2.12 58.03 -13.96
C ALA A 497 -1.17 59.20 -13.59
N ASP A 498 -1.37 59.83 -12.42
CA ASP A 498 -0.83 61.17 -12.13
C ASP A 498 0.50 61.22 -11.37
N GLU A 499 1.09 60.07 -11.02
CA GLU A 499 2.42 60.04 -10.40
C GLU A 499 3.46 59.61 -11.44
N GLU A 500 4.03 60.59 -12.16
CA GLU A 500 5.29 60.45 -12.90
C GLU A 500 6.42 60.14 -11.90
N TYR A 501 6.53 58.90 -11.46
CA TYR A 501 7.73 58.44 -10.77
C TYR A 501 8.82 58.22 -11.81
N SER A 502 9.93 58.93 -11.62
CA SER A 502 11.16 58.79 -12.40
C SER A 502 11.54 57.33 -12.56
N GLU A 503 11.92 56.93 -13.78
CA GLU A 503 12.59 55.65 -14.00
C GLU A 503 13.73 55.52 -12.99
N GLY A 504 13.57 54.60 -12.03
CA GLY A 504 14.58 54.35 -11.00
C GLY A 504 15.91 53.98 -11.63
N ILE A 505 17.01 54.10 -10.87
CA ILE A 505 18.39 53.82 -11.29
C ILE A 505 18.43 52.59 -12.20
N ALA A 506 18.51 52.80 -13.51
CA ALA A 506 18.40 51.73 -14.49
C ALA A 506 19.79 51.18 -14.77
N ASN A 507 20.17 50.12 -14.08
CA ASN A 507 21.26 49.26 -14.55
C ASN A 507 20.81 47.80 -14.61
N GLN A 508 21.72 46.90 -15.01
CA GLN A 508 21.35 45.51 -15.19
C GLN A 508 20.94 44.79 -13.89
N LEU A 509 21.39 45.28 -12.72
CA LEU A 509 21.16 44.67 -11.41
C LEU A 509 20.00 45.31 -10.63
N TYR A 510 19.81 46.62 -10.78
CA TYR A 510 18.76 47.37 -10.10
C TYR A 510 17.75 47.85 -11.16
N ARG A 511 16.56 47.27 -11.15
CA ARG A 511 15.46 47.64 -12.04
C ARG A 511 14.19 47.79 -11.22
N SER A 512 13.49 48.89 -11.42
CA SER A 512 12.16 49.13 -10.85
C SER A 512 11.28 49.74 -11.94
N HIS A 513 10.00 49.37 -11.97
CA HIS A 513 9.02 49.99 -12.85
C HIS A 513 7.75 50.30 -12.07
N SER A 514 7.00 51.30 -12.52
CA SER A 514 5.67 51.59 -11.99
C SER A 514 4.69 50.51 -12.44
N ILE A 515 3.73 50.19 -11.56
CA ILE A 515 2.68 49.21 -11.82
C ILE A 515 1.32 49.87 -11.66
N LYS A 516 0.36 49.50 -12.51
CA LYS A 516 -1.02 49.97 -12.42
C LYS A 516 -1.96 48.79 -12.27
N GLY A 517 -3.08 49.02 -11.59
CA GLY A 517 -4.04 47.97 -11.36
C GLY A 517 -5.23 48.36 -10.50
N THR A 518 -6.03 47.37 -10.16
CA THR A 518 -7.14 47.52 -9.22
C THR A 518 -7.28 46.29 -8.33
N CYS A 519 -7.72 46.50 -7.10
CA CYS A 519 -8.02 45.45 -6.14
C CYS A 519 -9.49 45.54 -5.73
N ARG A 520 -10.22 44.44 -5.83
CA ARG A 520 -11.63 44.32 -5.45
C ARG A 520 -11.83 43.20 -4.45
N VAL A 521 -12.80 43.38 -3.57
CA VAL A 521 -13.33 42.35 -2.67
C VAL A 521 -14.68 41.89 -3.23
N MET A 522 -14.90 40.58 -3.25
CA MET A 522 -16.07 39.95 -3.84
C MET A 522 -16.75 39.05 -2.80
N CYS A 523 -17.81 39.55 -2.16
CA CYS A 523 -18.63 38.79 -1.22
C CYS A 523 -19.49 37.76 -1.97
N TYR A 524 -19.47 36.51 -1.52
CA TYR A 524 -20.18 35.42 -2.18
C TYR A 524 -21.64 35.29 -1.74
N HIS A 525 -21.97 35.67 -0.50
CA HIS A 525 -23.31 35.53 0.05
C HIS A 525 -23.52 36.43 1.28
N PRO A 526 -24.72 37.00 1.54
CA PRO A 526 -24.97 37.89 2.69
C PRO A 526 -24.81 37.24 4.07
N ASN A 527 -25.02 35.92 4.16
CA ASN A 527 -24.84 35.14 5.40
C ASN A 527 -23.36 34.83 5.65
N SER A 528 -22.83 35.31 6.78
CA SER A 528 -21.43 35.11 7.20
C SER A 528 -21.12 33.69 7.67
N ASP A 529 -22.14 32.88 7.96
CA ASP A 529 -21.98 31.51 8.48
C ASP A 529 -21.92 30.44 7.37
N LEU A 530 -22.08 30.85 6.11
CA LEU A 530 -22.01 29.93 4.97
C LEU A 530 -20.59 29.83 4.40
N SER A 531 -20.26 28.64 3.96
CA SER A 531 -19.14 28.36 3.06
C SER A 531 -19.63 27.83 1.72
N MET A 532 -18.76 27.77 0.70
CA MET A 532 -19.12 27.20 -0.60
C MET A 532 -19.70 25.78 -0.52
N ALA A 533 -19.27 24.96 0.47
CA ALA A 533 -19.83 23.63 0.69
C ALA A 533 -21.32 23.65 1.08
N GLN A 534 -21.81 24.73 1.68
CA GLN A 534 -23.17 24.88 2.19
C GLN A 534 -24.07 25.72 1.28
N MET A 535 -23.51 26.43 0.31
CA MET A 535 -24.28 27.20 -0.67
C MET A 535 -25.09 26.29 -1.59
N SER A 536 -26.26 26.76 -2.03
CA SER A 536 -27.03 26.09 -3.07
C SER A 536 -26.31 26.14 -4.43
N HIS A 537 -26.76 25.33 -5.37
CA HIS A 537 -26.17 25.31 -6.71
C HIS A 537 -26.33 26.68 -7.40
N GLU A 538 -27.51 27.29 -7.28
CA GLU A 538 -27.84 28.59 -7.85
C GLU A 538 -27.00 29.72 -7.23
N GLN A 539 -26.73 29.65 -5.92
CA GLN A 539 -25.85 30.60 -5.24
C GLN A 539 -24.41 30.52 -5.74
N LEU A 540 -23.90 29.31 -5.99
CA LEU A 540 -22.56 29.12 -6.55
C LEU A 540 -22.50 29.56 -8.03
N GLU A 541 -23.55 29.32 -8.81
CA GLU A 541 -23.64 29.89 -10.17
C GLU A 541 -23.58 31.42 -10.14
N ALA A 542 -24.25 32.08 -9.19
CA ALA A 542 -24.20 33.54 -9.04
C ALA A 542 -22.79 34.05 -8.68
N VAL A 543 -22.02 33.27 -7.91
CA VAL A 543 -20.60 33.57 -7.63
C VAL A 543 -19.76 33.47 -8.92
N ILE A 544 -19.99 32.45 -9.74
CA ILE A 544 -19.28 32.28 -11.01
C ILE A 544 -19.67 33.38 -12.01
N ASP A 545 -20.95 33.75 -12.08
CA ASP A 545 -21.41 34.87 -12.92
C ASP A 545 -20.74 36.18 -12.51
N MET A 546 -20.66 36.46 -11.21
CA MET A 546 -19.91 37.62 -10.70
C MET A 546 -18.44 37.57 -11.14
N TRP A 547 -17.75 36.42 -11.06
CA TRP A 547 -16.38 36.30 -11.55
C TRP A 547 -16.25 36.60 -13.06
N ILE A 548 -17.19 36.09 -13.86
CA ILE A 548 -17.24 36.32 -15.31
C ILE A 548 -17.49 37.80 -15.62
N GLU A 549 -18.43 38.45 -14.92
CA GLU A 549 -18.73 39.87 -15.07
C GLU A 549 -17.50 40.74 -14.78
N GLN A 550 -16.81 40.47 -13.67
CA GLN A 550 -15.59 41.18 -13.31
C GLN A 550 -14.46 40.97 -14.32
N MET A 551 -14.33 39.76 -14.88
CA MET A 551 -13.36 39.48 -15.92
C MET A 551 -13.69 40.23 -17.22
N ASN A 552 -14.95 40.24 -17.66
CA ASN A 552 -15.41 40.95 -18.85
C ASN A 552 -15.21 42.47 -18.74
N GLU A 553 -15.42 43.03 -17.54
CA GLU A 553 -15.20 44.46 -17.29
C GLU A 553 -13.72 44.84 -17.45
N LEU A 554 -12.81 43.98 -16.98
CA LEU A 554 -11.40 44.31 -16.82
C LEU A 554 -10.50 43.80 -17.97
N GLU A 555 -10.97 42.85 -18.78
CA GLU A 555 -10.12 42.16 -19.78
C GLU A 555 -9.51 43.10 -20.83
N LYS A 556 -10.16 44.21 -21.16
CA LYS A 556 -9.62 45.17 -22.14
C LYS A 556 -8.55 46.08 -21.54
N LYS A 557 -8.51 46.22 -20.22
CA LYS A 557 -7.70 47.23 -19.52
C LYS A 557 -6.41 46.66 -18.93
N TYR A 558 -6.47 45.44 -18.38
CA TYR A 558 -5.36 44.84 -17.65
C TYR A 558 -4.85 43.58 -18.34
N GLU A 559 -3.56 43.30 -18.22
CA GLU A 559 -2.91 42.13 -18.82
C GLU A 559 -3.20 40.84 -18.05
N TRP A 560 -3.40 40.95 -16.73
CA TRP A 560 -3.71 39.82 -15.88
C TRP A 560 -4.83 40.16 -14.90
N ILE A 561 -5.77 39.24 -14.73
CA ILE A 561 -6.88 39.35 -13.77
C ILE A 561 -6.80 38.12 -12.86
N GLN A 562 -6.31 38.31 -11.64
CA GLN A 562 -6.18 37.24 -10.67
C GLN A 562 -7.40 37.20 -9.74
N ILE A 563 -8.28 36.23 -9.97
CA ILE A 563 -9.35 35.87 -9.04
C ILE A 563 -8.80 34.83 -8.06
N PHE A 564 -8.98 35.06 -6.75
CA PHE A 564 -8.50 34.15 -5.71
C PHE A 564 -9.33 34.23 -4.43
N GLU A 565 -9.25 33.19 -3.60
CA GLU A 565 -9.86 33.13 -2.26
C GLU A 565 -8.83 32.61 -1.25
N ASN A 566 -8.87 33.17 -0.05
CA ASN A 566 -8.19 32.63 1.12
C ASN A 566 -9.24 32.23 2.15
N ARG A 567 -9.44 30.93 2.36
CA ARG A 567 -10.42 30.39 3.30
C ARG A 567 -9.74 29.93 4.58
N GLY A 568 -10.12 30.54 5.71
CA GLY A 568 -9.66 30.16 7.04
C GLY A 568 -8.38 30.88 7.51
N ALA A 569 -8.22 31.03 8.82
CA ALA A 569 -7.15 31.83 9.42
C ALA A 569 -5.74 31.31 9.09
N LEU A 570 -5.58 29.99 8.87
CA LEU A 570 -4.28 29.37 8.58
C LEU A 570 -3.64 29.81 7.27
N VAL A 571 -4.43 30.37 6.34
CA VAL A 571 -3.96 30.92 5.06
C VAL A 571 -4.07 32.45 5.01
N GLY A 572 -4.10 33.10 6.19
CA GLY A 572 -4.08 34.56 6.31
C GLY A 572 -5.43 35.25 6.10
N CYS A 573 -6.55 34.51 6.15
CA CYS A 573 -7.87 35.12 6.10
C CYS A 573 -8.20 35.82 7.44
N SER A 574 -8.43 37.13 7.39
CA SER A 574 -8.72 37.96 8.57
C SER A 574 -10.22 38.17 8.83
N ASN A 575 -11.11 37.75 7.94
CA ASN A 575 -12.56 37.92 8.06
C ASN A 575 -13.32 36.63 7.70
N ALA A 576 -14.26 36.23 8.55
CA ALA A 576 -15.07 35.02 8.43
C ALA A 576 -16.00 34.96 7.21
N HIS A 577 -16.41 36.12 6.73
CA HIS A 577 -17.46 36.24 5.73
C HIS A 577 -17.02 35.53 4.43
N PRO A 578 -17.90 34.79 3.74
CA PRO A 578 -17.52 34.11 2.50
C PRO A 578 -17.22 35.13 1.41
N HIS A 579 -15.94 35.28 1.06
CA HIS A 579 -15.49 36.25 0.06
C HIS A 579 -14.22 35.79 -0.67
N GLY A 580 -14.07 36.29 -1.89
CA GLY A 580 -12.83 36.26 -2.65
C GLY A 580 -12.28 37.65 -2.88
N GLN A 581 -11.17 37.70 -3.60
CA GLN A 581 -10.53 38.92 -4.05
C GLN A 581 -10.20 38.82 -5.54
N LEU A 582 -10.11 39.99 -6.16
CA LEU A 582 -9.66 40.14 -7.53
C LEU A 582 -8.61 41.22 -7.58
N TRP A 583 -7.41 40.87 -8.03
CA TRP A 583 -6.35 41.84 -8.31
C TRP A 583 -6.07 41.81 -9.81
N ALA A 584 -6.23 42.94 -10.48
CA ALA A 584 -5.92 43.10 -11.90
C ALA A 584 -4.71 44.01 -12.09
N SER A 585 -3.77 43.60 -12.95
CA SER A 585 -2.49 44.28 -13.18
C SER A 585 -2.22 44.52 -14.66
N ASP A 586 -1.54 45.62 -14.96
CA ASP A 586 -1.04 45.97 -16.30
C ASP A 586 0.22 45.19 -16.73
N TYR A 587 0.59 44.15 -15.97
CA TYR A 587 1.68 43.23 -16.25
C TYR A 587 1.28 41.80 -15.90
N LEU A 588 2.01 40.82 -16.46
CA LEU A 588 1.92 39.41 -16.05
C LEU A 588 2.70 39.16 -14.76
N PRO A 589 2.07 38.68 -13.67
CA PRO A 589 2.78 38.31 -12.46
C PRO A 589 3.71 37.10 -12.68
N THR A 590 4.66 36.90 -11.77
CA THR A 590 5.75 35.91 -11.90
C THR A 590 5.30 34.50 -12.26
N TYR A 591 4.34 33.91 -11.52
CA TYR A 591 3.88 32.53 -11.80
C TYR A 591 3.05 32.42 -13.09
N PRO A 592 2.05 33.29 -13.34
CA PRO A 592 1.38 33.36 -14.64
C PRO A 592 2.33 33.53 -15.84
N ALA A 593 3.37 34.37 -15.72
CA ALA A 593 4.35 34.58 -16.79
C ALA A 593 5.14 33.29 -17.12
N LYS A 594 5.55 32.54 -16.08
CA LYS A 594 6.18 31.22 -16.27
C LYS A 594 5.23 30.24 -16.98
N GLU A 595 4.00 30.11 -16.49
CA GLU A 595 2.98 29.23 -17.05
C GLU A 595 2.62 29.60 -18.51
N TYR A 596 2.66 30.88 -18.85
CA TYR A 596 2.48 31.35 -20.22
C TYR A 596 3.61 30.88 -21.12
N SER A 597 4.85 31.09 -20.69
CA SER A 597 6.03 30.72 -21.45
C SER A 597 6.12 29.21 -21.67
N THR A 598 5.89 28.40 -20.62
CA THR A 598 6.00 26.94 -20.70
C THR A 598 4.90 26.32 -21.56
N GLN A 599 3.64 26.74 -21.40
CA GLN A 599 2.54 26.25 -22.23
C GLN A 599 2.70 26.68 -23.69
N LYS A 600 3.10 27.93 -23.95
CA LYS A 600 3.37 28.42 -25.32
C LYS A 600 4.48 27.62 -25.99
N THR A 601 5.60 27.42 -25.28
CA THR A 601 6.74 26.66 -25.77
C THR A 601 6.37 25.20 -26.05
N TYR A 602 5.66 24.56 -25.13
CA TYR A 602 5.19 23.19 -25.30
C TYR A 602 4.29 23.04 -26.53
N HIS A 603 3.36 23.98 -26.73
CA HIS A 603 2.49 23.99 -27.90
C HIS A 603 3.27 24.18 -29.20
N GLN A 604 4.23 25.11 -29.23
CA GLN A 604 5.09 25.33 -30.39
C GLN A 604 5.94 24.11 -30.74
N GLN A 605 6.36 23.33 -29.74
CA GLN A 605 7.21 22.14 -29.94
C GLN A 605 6.41 20.89 -30.34
N THR A 606 5.20 20.71 -29.80
CA THR A 606 4.44 19.45 -29.93
C THR A 606 3.19 19.57 -30.80
N GLY A 607 2.71 20.80 -31.04
CA GLY A 607 1.41 21.06 -31.66
C GLY A 607 0.20 20.79 -30.73
N LYS A 608 0.43 20.36 -29.48
CA LYS A 608 -0.62 19.98 -28.52
C LYS A 608 -0.81 21.01 -27.42
N ILE A 609 -1.90 20.92 -26.68
CA ILE A 609 -2.21 21.79 -25.54
C ILE A 609 -1.83 21.07 -24.25
N MET A 610 -0.81 21.58 -23.55
CA MET A 610 -0.17 20.90 -22.41
C MET A 610 -1.16 20.33 -21.40
N LEU A 611 -2.08 21.16 -20.91
CA LEU A 611 -3.03 20.75 -19.87
C LEU A 611 -4.16 19.85 -20.39
N MET A 612 -4.47 19.88 -21.69
CA MET A 612 -5.42 18.92 -22.26
C MET A 612 -4.81 17.52 -22.34
N GLU A 613 -3.52 17.39 -22.60
CA GLU A 613 -2.84 16.08 -22.49
C GLU A 613 -2.80 15.58 -21.04
N VAL A 614 -2.65 16.49 -20.08
CA VAL A 614 -2.75 16.13 -18.65
C VAL A 614 -4.16 15.60 -18.33
N VAL A 615 -5.21 16.27 -18.80
CA VAL A 615 -6.60 15.80 -18.65
C VAL A 615 -6.78 14.40 -19.23
N GLU A 616 -6.33 14.17 -20.47
CA GLU A 616 -6.43 12.87 -21.13
C GLU A 616 -5.71 11.76 -20.36
N GLU A 617 -4.48 11.99 -19.92
CA GLU A 617 -3.69 11.02 -19.17
C GLU A 617 -4.29 10.73 -17.78
N GLU A 618 -4.77 11.74 -17.07
CA GLU A 618 -5.38 11.54 -15.75
C GLU A 618 -6.73 10.84 -15.83
N LEU A 619 -7.53 11.10 -16.87
CA LEU A 619 -8.76 10.36 -17.16
C LEU A 619 -8.48 8.89 -17.52
N ARG A 620 -7.37 8.63 -18.22
CA ARG A 620 -6.96 7.26 -18.61
C ARG A 620 -6.43 6.46 -17.41
N LYS A 621 -5.58 7.06 -16.56
CA LYS A 621 -4.94 6.36 -15.43
C LYS A 621 -5.80 6.34 -14.17
N ARG A 622 -6.60 7.39 -13.93
CA ARG A 622 -7.50 7.57 -12.78
C ARG A 622 -6.84 7.52 -11.38
N GLU A 623 -5.54 7.29 -11.30
CA GLU A 623 -4.80 7.14 -10.05
C GLU A 623 -4.82 8.41 -9.17
N ARG A 624 -4.77 9.59 -9.79
CA ARG A 624 -4.75 10.91 -9.12
C ARG A 624 -6.06 11.70 -9.26
N LEU A 625 -7.06 11.14 -9.92
CA LEU A 625 -8.39 11.72 -10.07
C LEU A 625 -9.09 11.83 -8.70
N VAL A 626 -9.66 12.97 -8.34
CA VAL A 626 -10.36 13.18 -7.05
C VAL A 626 -11.87 13.13 -7.23
N VAL A 627 -12.38 13.89 -8.19
CA VAL A 627 -13.80 13.96 -8.56
C VAL A 627 -13.89 14.43 -10.02
N GLU A 628 -14.89 13.95 -10.75
CA GLU A 628 -15.20 14.38 -12.11
C GLU A 628 -16.71 14.54 -12.28
N ASN A 629 -17.10 15.36 -13.25
CA ASN A 629 -18.45 15.38 -13.81
C ASN A 629 -18.36 15.56 -15.33
N ASP A 630 -19.49 15.81 -16.00
CA ASP A 630 -19.56 15.81 -17.47
C ASP A 630 -18.66 16.87 -18.15
N GLU A 631 -18.26 17.92 -17.44
CA GLU A 631 -17.51 19.05 -18.01
C GLU A 631 -16.18 19.34 -17.30
N TRP A 632 -15.91 18.77 -16.12
CA TRP A 632 -14.76 19.10 -15.28
C TRP A 632 -14.14 17.89 -14.59
N ILE A 633 -12.83 17.97 -14.35
CA ILE A 633 -12.09 17.04 -13.49
C ILE A 633 -11.32 17.80 -12.41
N VAL A 634 -11.20 17.17 -11.24
CA VAL A 634 -10.27 17.58 -10.19
C VAL A 634 -9.26 16.46 -10.01
N VAL A 635 -7.98 16.79 -10.04
CA VAL A 635 -6.89 15.85 -9.81
C VAL A 635 -5.95 16.39 -8.73
N VAL A 636 -5.24 15.51 -8.03
CA VAL A 636 -4.00 15.92 -7.35
C VAL A 636 -2.90 15.89 -8.42
N PRO A 637 -2.30 17.02 -8.83
CA PRO A 637 -1.37 16.99 -9.95
C PRO A 637 -0.13 16.13 -9.62
N PHE A 638 0.46 15.48 -10.63
CA PHE A 638 1.66 14.66 -10.47
C PHE A 638 2.80 15.41 -9.75
N TRP A 639 2.87 16.72 -9.96
CA TRP A 639 3.85 17.66 -9.40
C TRP A 639 3.31 18.51 -8.23
N ALA A 640 2.24 18.07 -7.56
CA ALA A 640 1.66 18.75 -6.41
C ALA A 640 2.73 19.07 -5.35
N THR A 641 2.76 20.28 -4.81
CA THR A 641 3.66 20.66 -3.70
C THR A 641 2.95 20.57 -2.35
N TRP A 642 1.71 21.06 -2.26
CA TRP A 642 0.94 21.00 -1.03
C TRP A 642 0.38 19.59 -0.78
N PRO A 643 0.12 19.18 0.47
CA PRO A 643 -0.26 17.81 0.80
C PRO A 643 -1.45 17.30 0.01
N PHE A 644 -2.53 18.07 -0.01
CA PHE A 644 -3.77 17.79 -0.73
C PHE A 644 -4.04 18.84 -1.82
N GLU A 645 -2.97 19.34 -2.46
CA GLU A 645 -3.08 20.23 -3.61
C GLU A 645 -3.99 19.63 -4.67
N THR A 646 -4.89 20.43 -5.24
CA THR A 646 -5.69 19.97 -6.38
C THR A 646 -5.67 20.97 -7.53
N LEU A 647 -5.81 20.43 -8.73
CA LEU A 647 -5.91 21.13 -9.99
C LEU A 647 -7.28 20.81 -10.61
N LEU A 648 -8.11 21.83 -10.78
CA LEU A 648 -9.43 21.77 -11.39
C LEU A 648 -9.32 22.22 -12.86
N LEU A 649 -9.73 21.35 -13.78
CA LEU A 649 -9.54 21.50 -15.22
C LEU A 649 -10.85 21.20 -15.96
N PRO A 650 -11.16 21.90 -17.05
CA PRO A 650 -12.28 21.55 -17.91
C PRO A 650 -11.92 20.34 -18.78
N ILE A 651 -12.87 19.43 -18.99
CA ILE A 651 -12.72 18.27 -19.88
C ILE A 651 -12.69 18.72 -21.34
N LYS A 652 -13.47 19.76 -21.66
CA LYS A 652 -13.48 20.40 -22.98
C LYS A 652 -12.68 21.69 -22.91
N HIS A 653 -11.76 21.88 -23.85
CA HIS A 653 -10.84 23.01 -23.84
C HIS A 653 -11.58 24.35 -23.77
N SER A 654 -11.12 25.20 -22.84
CA SER A 654 -11.50 26.61 -22.72
C SER A 654 -10.28 27.38 -22.26
N THR A 655 -10.09 28.59 -22.78
CA THR A 655 -8.93 29.44 -22.46
C THR A 655 -9.17 30.34 -21.25
N SER A 656 -10.42 30.71 -20.97
CA SER A 656 -10.78 31.70 -19.95
C SER A 656 -12.14 31.44 -19.31
N LEU A 657 -12.31 31.89 -18.07
CA LEU A 657 -13.55 31.72 -17.31
C LEU A 657 -14.75 32.38 -18.00
N ASN A 658 -14.56 33.54 -18.62
CA ASN A 658 -15.60 34.24 -19.39
C ASN A 658 -15.92 33.63 -20.77
N LYS A 659 -15.33 32.48 -21.12
CA LYS A 659 -15.60 31.74 -22.36
C LYS A 659 -16.28 30.39 -22.14
N ILE A 660 -16.51 29.99 -20.89
CA ILE A 660 -17.19 28.73 -20.60
C ILE A 660 -18.66 28.80 -21.03
N SER A 661 -19.20 27.67 -21.50
CA SER A 661 -20.62 27.54 -21.83
C SER A 661 -21.52 27.56 -20.59
N LYS A 662 -22.83 27.73 -20.80
CA LYS A 662 -23.82 27.65 -19.72
C LYS A 662 -23.77 26.30 -18.99
N GLU A 663 -23.57 25.20 -19.71
CA GLU A 663 -23.45 23.87 -19.11
C GLU A 663 -22.15 23.73 -18.31
N GLN A 664 -21.02 24.18 -18.87
CA GLN A 664 -19.75 24.19 -18.14
C GLN A 664 -19.85 25.02 -16.85
N LYS A 665 -20.55 26.16 -16.85
CA LYS A 665 -20.79 26.96 -15.63
C LYS A 665 -21.57 26.17 -14.58
N ARG A 666 -22.67 25.52 -14.99
CA ARG A 666 -23.50 24.70 -14.11
C ARG A 666 -22.68 23.56 -13.49
N CYS A 667 -21.99 22.79 -14.32
CA CYS A 667 -21.10 21.72 -13.85
C CYS A 667 -19.94 22.22 -12.99
N LEU A 668 -19.46 23.46 -13.22
CA LEU A 668 -18.43 24.07 -12.39
C LEU A 668 -18.92 24.33 -10.97
N ALA A 669 -20.14 24.86 -10.81
CA ALA A 669 -20.76 25.06 -9.49
C ALA A 669 -20.88 23.73 -8.72
N ASP A 670 -21.30 22.65 -9.39
CA ASP A 670 -21.40 21.31 -8.81
C ASP A 670 -20.04 20.76 -8.36
N ILE A 671 -19.02 20.78 -9.24
CA ILE A 671 -17.73 20.15 -8.92
C ILE A 671 -16.96 20.93 -7.85
N MET A 672 -17.07 22.27 -7.82
CA MET A 672 -16.50 23.08 -6.76
C MET A 672 -17.11 22.73 -5.41
N LYS A 673 -18.45 22.60 -5.34
CA LYS A 673 -19.15 22.20 -4.12
C LYS A 673 -18.67 20.83 -3.63
N LYS A 674 -18.63 19.83 -4.52
CA LYS A 674 -18.16 18.47 -4.22
C LYS A 674 -16.72 18.48 -3.70
N LEU A 675 -15.83 19.25 -4.33
CA LEU A 675 -14.42 19.37 -3.90
C LEU A 675 -14.30 19.95 -2.49
N VAL A 676 -14.99 21.06 -2.20
CA VAL A 676 -14.95 21.69 -0.87
C VAL A 676 -15.55 20.77 0.20
N ILE A 677 -16.63 20.03 -0.11
CA ILE A 677 -17.19 19.00 0.79
C ILE A 677 -16.16 17.90 1.07
N LYS A 678 -15.48 17.37 0.04
CA LYS A 678 -14.44 16.34 0.22
C LYS A 678 -13.29 16.85 1.10
N TYR A 679 -12.86 18.10 0.90
CA TYR A 679 -11.84 18.73 1.74
C TYR A 679 -12.29 18.83 3.21
N ASP A 680 -13.47 19.39 3.46
CA ASP A 680 -14.00 19.56 4.81
C ASP A 680 -14.21 18.20 5.51
N ASN A 681 -14.63 17.18 4.74
CA ASN A 681 -14.82 15.83 5.22
C ASN A 681 -13.52 15.10 5.56
N LEU A 682 -12.38 15.45 4.96
CA LEU A 682 -11.12 14.72 5.14
C LEU A 682 -10.67 14.72 6.60
N PHE A 683 -10.74 15.88 7.27
CA PHE A 683 -10.41 16.02 8.69
C PHE A 683 -11.57 16.51 9.55
N LYS A 684 -12.80 16.47 9.01
CA LYS A 684 -14.05 16.84 9.70
C LYS A 684 -13.98 18.24 10.32
N CYS A 685 -13.49 19.21 9.54
CA CYS A 685 -13.35 20.61 9.92
C CYS A 685 -13.52 21.53 8.70
N ALA A 686 -13.69 22.84 8.91
CA ALA A 686 -13.61 23.80 7.82
C ALA A 686 -12.16 23.83 7.28
N PHE A 687 -11.95 23.21 6.12
CA PHE A 687 -10.63 22.95 5.59
C PHE A 687 -10.04 24.24 4.99
N PRO A 688 -8.89 24.72 5.50
CA PRO A 688 -8.29 25.95 5.01
C PRO A 688 -7.61 25.72 3.65
N PHE A 689 -7.69 26.71 2.77
CA PHE A 689 -6.96 26.72 1.50
C PHE A 689 -6.86 28.12 0.93
N SER A 690 -5.80 28.34 0.16
CA SER A 690 -5.79 29.40 -0.86
C SER A 690 -6.15 28.77 -2.20
N MET A 691 -7.02 29.41 -2.98
CA MET A 691 -7.33 28.99 -4.35
C MET A 691 -7.27 30.16 -5.31
N GLY A 692 -7.09 29.88 -6.60
CA GLY A 692 -7.14 30.92 -7.63
C GLY A 692 -7.34 30.40 -9.03
N TRP A 693 -8.02 31.20 -9.85
CA TRP A 693 -8.27 30.93 -11.27
C TRP A 693 -7.13 31.44 -12.15
N LYS A 694 -6.88 30.71 -13.22
CA LYS A 694 -5.83 30.95 -14.22
C LYS A 694 -6.45 30.95 -15.61
N SER A 695 -6.95 32.11 -16.03
CA SER A 695 -7.42 32.33 -17.41
C SER A 695 -6.29 32.84 -18.29
N ALA A 696 -6.43 32.70 -19.61
CA ALA A 696 -5.45 33.20 -20.56
C ALA A 696 -5.25 34.73 -20.40
N PRO A 697 -4.01 35.25 -20.52
CA PRO A 697 -3.71 36.67 -20.42
C PRO A 697 -4.61 37.58 -21.26
N THR A 698 -4.92 38.76 -20.75
CA THR A 698 -5.85 39.73 -21.36
C THR A 698 -5.11 41.01 -21.79
N GLY A 699 -5.79 42.15 -21.95
CA GLY A 699 -5.18 43.42 -22.35
C GLY A 699 -4.53 43.30 -23.73
N ARG A 700 -3.22 43.63 -23.83
CA ARG A 700 -2.47 43.53 -25.08
C ARG A 700 -2.49 42.13 -25.71
N PHE A 701 -2.55 41.08 -24.88
CA PHE A 701 -2.53 39.69 -25.32
C PHE A 701 -3.83 39.26 -26.01
N LEU A 702 -4.91 40.04 -25.94
CA LEU A 702 -6.15 39.75 -26.66
C LEU A 702 -5.96 39.71 -28.18
N SER A 703 -4.92 40.37 -28.70
CA SER A 703 -4.55 40.37 -30.12
C SER A 703 -3.67 39.18 -30.56
N GLU A 704 -3.18 38.39 -29.59
CA GLU A 704 -2.35 37.21 -29.84
C GLU A 704 -3.18 35.92 -29.86
N ASN A 705 -2.67 34.88 -30.54
CA ASN A 705 -3.19 33.52 -30.36
C ASN A 705 -2.82 33.03 -28.96
N ARG A 706 -3.84 32.61 -28.19
CA ARG A 706 -3.73 32.11 -26.81
C ARG A 706 -4.36 30.73 -26.64
N ASP A 707 -4.65 30.03 -27.74
CA ASP A 707 -5.35 28.72 -27.71
C ASP A 707 -4.51 27.62 -27.06
N PHE A 708 -3.20 27.83 -26.90
CA PHE A 708 -2.33 26.95 -26.11
C PHE A 708 -2.58 27.00 -24.60
N TRP A 709 -3.31 28.02 -24.11
CA TRP A 709 -3.63 28.16 -22.70
C TRP A 709 -4.87 27.33 -22.36
N THR A 710 -4.90 26.69 -21.19
CA THR A 710 -6.10 26.05 -20.66
C THR A 710 -6.51 26.71 -19.35
N LEU A 711 -7.77 27.10 -19.24
CA LEU A 711 -8.39 27.56 -18.01
C LEU A 711 -8.23 26.50 -16.92
N HIS A 712 -7.76 26.91 -15.75
CA HIS A 712 -7.67 26.00 -14.59
C HIS A 712 -7.77 26.77 -13.28
N ALA A 713 -8.13 26.06 -12.21
CA ALA A 713 -8.00 26.55 -10.83
C ALA A 713 -7.07 25.66 -10.02
N VAL A 714 -6.33 26.26 -9.10
CA VAL A 714 -5.44 25.55 -8.18
C VAL A 714 -5.91 25.77 -6.76
N TYR A 715 -5.96 24.71 -5.95
CA TYR A 715 -6.24 24.75 -4.51
C TYR A 715 -4.99 24.32 -3.74
N LEU A 716 -4.57 25.13 -2.77
CA LEU A 716 -3.32 24.99 -2.00
C LEU A 716 -3.61 24.87 -0.50
N PRO A 717 -4.08 23.69 -0.02
CA PRO A 717 -4.40 23.51 1.39
C PRO A 717 -3.16 23.17 2.24
N PRO A 718 -3.00 23.79 3.44
CA PRO A 718 -1.84 23.55 4.28
C PRO A 718 -1.97 22.32 5.19
N LEU A 719 -3.16 21.79 5.48
CA LEU A 719 -3.29 20.66 6.41
C LEU A 719 -2.65 19.37 5.86
N LEU A 720 -1.99 18.59 6.72
CA LEU A 720 -1.22 17.41 6.33
C LEU A 720 -1.69 16.12 7.02
N ARG A 721 -1.73 16.06 8.35
CA ARG A 721 -2.02 14.81 9.09
C ARG A 721 -3.39 14.79 9.76
N SER A 722 -3.89 15.95 10.16
CA SER A 722 -5.13 16.13 10.92
C SER A 722 -5.59 17.58 10.83
N ALA A 723 -6.73 17.89 11.43
CA ALA A 723 -7.21 19.26 11.61
C ALA A 723 -6.24 20.19 12.38
N SER A 724 -5.27 19.63 13.11
CA SER A 724 -4.32 20.37 13.95
C SER A 724 -2.88 20.37 13.44
N VAL A 725 -2.56 19.62 12.37
CA VAL A 725 -1.18 19.48 11.89
C VAL A 725 -1.08 19.88 10.42
N LYS A 726 -0.38 20.99 10.18
CA LYS A 726 -0.15 21.55 8.84
C LYS A 726 1.26 21.29 8.31
N LYS A 727 1.40 21.36 6.99
CA LYS A 727 2.67 21.50 6.28
C LYS A 727 3.20 22.92 6.49
N PHE A 728 4.50 23.01 6.75
CA PHE A 728 5.24 24.26 6.75
C PHE A 728 6.11 24.30 5.49
N ILE A 729 5.99 25.36 4.70
CA ILE A 729 6.94 25.72 3.65
C ILE A 729 8.00 26.60 4.33
N ALA A 730 9.16 26.02 4.61
CA ALA A 730 10.20 26.64 5.44
C ALA A 730 11.59 26.28 4.90
N GLY A 731 12.63 26.46 5.73
CA GLY A 731 14.00 25.95 5.55
C GLY A 731 14.37 25.56 4.11
N TYR A 732 14.30 24.26 3.82
CA TYR A 732 14.70 23.71 2.52
C TYR A 732 13.83 24.18 1.35
N GLU A 733 12.51 24.23 1.52
CA GLU A 733 11.59 24.69 0.48
C GLU A 733 11.74 26.18 0.14
N LEU A 734 12.19 27.00 1.09
CA LEU A 734 12.42 28.44 0.88
C LEU A 734 13.77 28.75 0.22
N VAL A 735 14.80 27.92 0.40
CA VAL A 735 16.15 28.20 -0.10
C VAL A 735 16.67 27.21 -1.14
N ALA A 736 15.92 26.14 -1.46
CA ALA A 736 16.34 25.11 -2.40
C ALA A 736 15.22 24.64 -3.35
N GLU A 737 14.41 23.67 -2.94
CA GLU A 737 13.41 23.02 -3.81
C GLU A 737 12.17 22.62 -3.00
N PRO A 738 10.94 22.76 -3.54
CA PRO A 738 9.73 22.30 -2.86
C PRO A 738 9.76 20.82 -2.51
N GLN A 739 9.21 20.46 -1.35
CA GLN A 739 9.18 19.07 -0.87
C GLN A 739 7.81 18.70 -0.29
N ARG A 740 7.34 17.49 -0.62
CA ARG A 740 6.10 16.90 -0.09
C ARG A 740 6.32 15.58 0.64
N ASP A 741 5.54 15.35 1.69
CA ASP A 741 5.67 14.20 2.61
C ASP A 741 4.77 13.01 2.27
N ILE A 742 3.71 13.23 1.48
CA ILE A 742 2.73 12.22 1.07
C ILE A 742 2.75 12.09 -0.45
N LEU A 743 2.60 10.89 -1.03
CA LEU A 743 2.49 10.74 -2.49
C LEU A 743 1.26 11.47 -3.05
N PRO A 744 1.33 12.13 -4.22
CA PRO A 744 0.15 12.66 -4.91
C PRO A 744 -0.96 11.63 -5.10
N GLU A 745 -0.59 10.39 -5.45
CA GLU A 745 -1.53 9.27 -5.63
C GLU A 745 -2.26 8.94 -4.33
N LYS A 746 -1.54 8.91 -3.20
CA LYS A 746 -2.12 8.64 -1.89
C LYS A 746 -3.04 9.78 -1.41
N ALA A 747 -2.65 11.03 -1.66
CA ALA A 747 -3.50 12.18 -1.36
C ALA A 747 -4.80 12.14 -2.16
N ALA A 748 -4.74 11.78 -3.44
CA ALA A 748 -5.92 11.62 -4.28
C ALA A 748 -6.83 10.49 -3.81
N GLU A 749 -6.27 9.34 -3.43
CA GLU A 749 -7.02 8.22 -2.84
C GLU A 749 -7.79 8.67 -1.58
N MET A 750 -7.11 9.34 -0.65
CA MET A 750 -7.72 9.81 0.60
C MET A 750 -8.87 10.80 0.37
N LEU A 751 -8.74 11.69 -0.63
CA LEU A 751 -9.81 12.63 -1.01
C LEU A 751 -10.97 11.91 -1.71
N ARG A 752 -10.68 10.98 -2.62
CA ARG A 752 -11.70 10.17 -3.32
C ARG A 752 -12.60 9.43 -2.34
N GLU A 753 -12.02 8.84 -1.30
CA GLU A 753 -12.72 8.09 -0.26
C GLU A 753 -13.71 8.94 0.57
N GLN A 754 -13.62 10.27 0.53
CA GLN A 754 -14.56 11.13 1.22
C GLN A 754 -15.89 11.25 0.47
N ASN A 755 -17.00 11.29 1.22
CA ASN A 755 -18.32 11.58 0.66
C ASN A 755 -18.30 12.96 -0.04
N GLU A 756 -18.92 13.05 -1.21
CA GLU A 756 -18.96 14.27 -2.04
C GLU A 756 -20.30 15.00 -2.01
N SER A 757 -21.34 14.39 -1.46
CA SER A 757 -22.71 14.94 -1.43
C SER A 757 -23.17 15.30 -0.02
N VAL A 758 -22.64 14.60 1.00
CA VAL A 758 -23.03 14.77 2.42
C VAL A 758 -21.88 15.40 3.17
N HIS A 759 -22.12 16.59 3.71
CA HIS A 759 -21.15 17.29 4.55
C HIS A 759 -21.13 16.69 5.96
N PHE A 760 -19.96 16.63 6.61
CA PHE A 760 -19.81 15.94 7.90
C PHE A 760 -20.71 16.49 9.02
N THR A 761 -21.17 17.73 8.92
CA THR A 761 -22.09 18.36 9.90
C THR A 761 -23.51 17.81 9.82
N GLU A 762 -23.93 17.24 8.69
CA GLU A 762 -25.30 16.71 8.51
C GLU A 762 -25.51 15.41 9.31
N HIS A 763 -24.47 14.60 9.48
CA HIS A 763 -24.53 13.40 10.32
C HIS A 763 -24.79 13.71 11.80
N ILE A 764 -24.42 14.89 12.28
CA ILE A 764 -24.61 15.32 13.68
C ILE A 764 -26.09 15.62 13.96
N GLN A 765 -26.83 16.16 12.99
CA GLN A 765 -28.24 16.54 13.18
C GLN A 765 -29.20 15.34 13.23
N SER A 766 -28.82 14.19 12.66
CA SER A 766 -29.66 12.97 12.69
C SER A 766 -29.70 12.25 14.05
N ARG A 767 -28.80 12.58 14.99
CA ARG A 767 -28.73 11.97 16.33
C ARG A 767 -29.31 12.83 17.45
N SER A 768 -29.81 14.02 17.12
CA SER A 768 -30.39 14.98 18.08
C SER A 768 -31.89 15.16 17.84
N THR A 769 -32.64 14.06 17.73
CA THR A 769 -34.09 14.09 17.99
C THR A 769 -34.29 13.93 19.50
N PRO A 770 -34.89 14.90 20.21
CA PRO A 770 -35.28 14.69 21.59
C PRO A 770 -36.35 13.60 21.62
N ILE A 771 -36.16 12.57 22.44
CA ILE A 771 -37.26 11.68 22.83
C ILE A 771 -38.24 12.56 23.59
N SER A 772 -39.36 12.89 22.93
CA SER A 772 -40.49 13.56 23.56
C SER A 772 -41.28 12.54 24.40
N SER A 773 -41.62 12.97 25.62
CA SER A 773 -42.43 12.37 26.70
C SER A 773 -41.88 11.11 27.37
#